data_AF-A0A814JNN6-F1
#
_entry.id   AF-A0A814JNN6-F1
#
_cell.length_a   1.000
_cell.length_b   1.000
_cell.length_c   1.000
_cell.angle_alpha   90.00
_cell.angle_beta   90.00
_cell.angle_gamma   90.00
#
_symmetry.space_group_name_H-M   'P 1'
#
loop_
_entity.id
_entity.type
_entity.pdbx_description
1 polymer ?
#
loop_
_entity_poly.entity_id
_entity_poly.type
_entity_poly.pdbx_seq_one_letter_code
_entity_poly.pdbx_strand_id
1 'polypeptide(L)'
;MEKKNGDDDDEGREQLTTLRQNKCYPHRSLTNCTSVDYQINKISRRQTTIDNDRRYPPIILPSERLSLHMNSSSTLQQYTSNPSLINTNYNQQTHDEESTTSSSMYPFRHKTNKMSHSKSHNELYQQNISLSLSPIKKMNNNENELKHSSDLTQSITPLKSRTTTTVINSFDVTQSSPSHKIPLWKRFKKMIVPKKRKTPSSKIPTLFLDELSDNESNQTVPDSARSNRLQNPIKLSELKTWINSKTFPEQQIRAEYDKLPTESLHPKTIALRPENKIKNRFNCIEPYDHSRVILRTLPHDSTSDYINASYIDGYKANKFYIAAQAPTDTTLYDFIRMIWQLRIQSIIMLTRLFEDGKHKCLQYWPNEGEKQINNFKIRIDNEEKYAYYIIRRFMIFNQLETSEVLIVKQFHFLSWPDHDCLSIPTPLLEFRQRFRTDYKKSSSPILVHCSAGVGRSGTFIALDALLEMIQSQDMIDILEFTYRMRQNRVYMIQTVDQYVFLYRTLIEGILTMNTNVSLQEFMVTRKVHMDMKDQYKLLEQLQSSIEFSYRAALDPANIDKNRVESILASDNSRPYLMTQVEKTTDYINAVFVNSYRQTSNYIVTQYPLPHTLIDFWRLVYDHNISLIMLIDSIPHDSKTIPYWPLIISQIVSIGPFEIVLLSQKEDDYLIERTLEMKYLNKNPLTTDRTKTIRQFQVKDNTRLLPIVKRFLKEMRARSEQNVILQCLNGVTWSGYFTALSNSIDKMQTEQIIDPFKTVRLLRTNRKQFIDQNQYENLFVSMIDYAQEYLSNGLSSNRAVENSVYMNASGKIDQSSLSSNKR
;
A
#
# COMPACT_ATOMS: atom_id res chain seq x y z
N MET A 1 39.26 -18.45 -62.86
CA MET A 1 39.27 -17.21 -63.66
C MET A 1 39.51 -16.09 -62.66
N GLU A 2 40.76 -15.67 -62.46
CA GLU A 2 41.48 -14.65 -63.24
C GLU A 2 41.18 -13.21 -62.78
N LYS A 3 42.10 -12.24 -62.74
CA LYS A 3 43.56 -12.22 -62.48
C LYS A 3 43.98 -10.72 -62.42
N LYS A 4 45.05 -10.37 -61.70
CA LYS A 4 45.73 -9.04 -61.67
C LYS A 4 44.93 -7.88 -61.03
N ASN A 5 45.50 -6.76 -60.55
CA ASN A 5 46.84 -6.29 -60.05
C ASN A 5 46.50 -5.00 -59.20
N GLY A 6 47.32 -4.40 -58.33
CA GLY A 6 48.71 -4.59 -57.87
C GLY A 6 48.85 -4.01 -56.43
N ASP A 7 49.95 -4.22 -55.69
CA ASP A 7 51.25 -3.50 -55.77
C ASP A 7 51.13 -2.08 -55.13
N ASP A 8 51.86 -1.60 -54.10
CA ASP A 8 53.03 -2.10 -53.32
C ASP A 8 53.07 -1.53 -51.84
N ASP A 9 54.15 -1.84 -51.11
CA ASP A 9 54.45 -1.61 -49.66
C ASP A 9 54.56 -0.14 -49.15
N ASP A 10 54.48 0.06 -47.81
CA ASP A 10 55.63 0.50 -46.96
C ASP A 10 55.35 0.36 -45.44
N GLU A 11 56.38 0.43 -44.58
CA GLU A 11 56.34 0.26 -43.11
C GLU A 11 56.04 1.55 -42.30
N GLY A 12 55.42 1.46 -41.11
CA GLY A 12 55.35 2.63 -40.21
C GLY A 12 54.50 2.62 -38.93
N ARG A 13 55.12 2.20 -37.81
CA ARG A 13 54.93 2.67 -36.40
C ARG A 13 53.57 2.68 -35.66
N GLU A 14 53.66 2.18 -34.41
CA GLU A 14 53.11 2.72 -33.15
C GLU A 14 51.59 2.71 -32.85
N GLN A 15 51.22 1.71 -32.04
CA GLN A 15 50.28 1.73 -30.90
C GLN A 15 49.32 2.92 -30.71
N LEU A 16 48.00 2.66 -30.80
CA LEU A 16 46.99 3.36 -29.97
C LEU A 16 45.68 2.57 -29.84
N THR A 17 45.62 1.64 -28.87
CA THR A 17 44.41 0.87 -28.56
C THR A 17 43.35 1.75 -27.88
N THR A 18 42.36 2.20 -28.64
CA THR A 18 41.29 3.08 -28.16
C THR A 18 40.28 2.33 -27.28
N LEU A 19 40.30 2.57 -25.97
CA LEU A 19 39.26 2.07 -25.06
C LEU A 19 37.90 2.68 -25.41
N ARG A 20 36.93 1.84 -25.80
CA ARG A 20 35.52 2.25 -25.93
C ARG A 20 34.93 2.56 -24.55
N GLN A 21 34.85 3.85 -24.22
CA GLN A 21 34.07 4.31 -23.07
C GLN A 21 32.56 4.13 -23.33
N ASN A 22 31.93 3.18 -22.65
CA ASN A 22 30.47 3.07 -22.64
C ASN A 22 29.85 4.22 -21.82
N LYS A 23 29.60 5.36 -22.47
CA LYS A 23 28.94 6.52 -21.85
C LYS A 23 27.44 6.26 -21.67
N CYS A 24 27.04 5.93 -20.45
CA CYS A 24 25.63 5.99 -20.03
C CYS A 24 25.18 7.45 -19.86
N TYR A 25 24.73 8.08 -20.95
CA TYR A 25 24.02 9.36 -20.86
C TYR A 25 22.62 9.17 -20.26
N PRO A 26 22.07 10.15 -19.52
CA PRO A 26 20.64 10.19 -19.23
C PRO A 26 19.88 10.38 -20.54
N HIS A 27 18.94 9.49 -20.84
CA HIS A 27 18.09 9.63 -22.03
C HIS A 27 17.21 10.87 -21.91
N ARG A 28 17.51 11.91 -22.71
CA ARG A 28 16.56 13.00 -22.98
C ARG A 28 15.44 12.47 -23.87
N SER A 29 14.23 12.42 -23.34
CA SER A 29 13.01 12.33 -24.14
C SER A 29 12.76 13.69 -24.80
N LEU A 30 12.80 13.73 -26.13
CA LEU A 30 12.30 14.84 -26.94
C LEU A 30 11.03 14.36 -27.65
N THR A 31 9.94 15.08 -27.46
CA THR A 31 8.64 14.83 -28.10
C THR A 31 8.34 15.90 -29.15
N ASN A 32 7.41 15.56 -30.04
CA ASN A 32 6.80 16.40 -31.08
C ASN A 32 7.69 16.72 -32.30
N CYS A 33 7.37 16.07 -33.43
CA CYS A 33 6.81 16.83 -34.55
C CYS A 33 5.90 15.95 -35.42
N THR A 34 5.17 16.61 -36.33
CA THR A 34 3.97 16.11 -37.04
C THR A 34 4.23 15.14 -38.20
N SER A 35 3.16 14.45 -38.57
CA SER A 35 2.97 13.64 -39.79
C SER A 35 3.38 14.29 -41.13
N VAL A 36 3.97 13.50 -42.03
CA VAL A 36 3.71 13.46 -43.49
C VAL A 36 3.88 12.00 -43.97
N ASP A 37 3.18 11.62 -45.03
CA ASP A 37 3.17 10.31 -45.68
C ASP A 37 4.52 9.86 -46.29
N TYR A 38 4.64 8.55 -46.59
CA TYR A 38 5.37 8.12 -47.78
C TYR A 38 4.76 6.88 -48.44
N GLN A 39 4.79 6.83 -49.78
CA GLN A 39 4.13 5.77 -50.55
C GLN A 39 5.01 4.55 -50.83
N ILE A 40 4.33 3.40 -50.88
CA ILE A 40 4.49 2.26 -51.80
C ILE A 40 5.67 2.35 -52.79
N ASN A 41 6.55 1.34 -52.77
CA ASN A 41 7.02 0.73 -54.03
C ASN A 41 7.40 -0.75 -53.90
N LYS A 42 7.27 -1.51 -55.00
CA LYS A 42 7.41 -2.99 -55.06
C LYS A 42 8.69 -3.44 -55.77
N ILE A 43 9.47 -4.36 -55.20
CA ILE A 43 10.15 -5.50 -55.88
C ILE A 43 10.31 -6.62 -54.80
N SER A 44 9.53 -7.70 -54.74
CA SER A 44 9.41 -8.89 -55.62
C SER A 44 10.44 -10.03 -55.41
N ARG A 45 10.19 -10.84 -54.36
CA ARG A 45 10.23 -12.34 -54.30
C ARG A 45 11.40 -13.15 -54.92
N ARG A 46 12.04 -13.98 -54.07
CA ARG A 46 12.15 -15.47 -54.15
C ARG A 46 12.00 -16.01 -52.71
N GLN A 47 11.07 -16.91 -52.38
CA GLN A 47 11.18 -18.39 -52.40
C GLN A 47 12.35 -18.92 -51.53
N THR A 48 12.18 -19.83 -50.55
CA THR A 48 11.06 -20.76 -50.22
C THR A 48 11.02 -21.17 -48.73
N THR A 49 9.84 -21.65 -48.27
CA THR A 49 9.58 -22.63 -47.16
C THR A 49 10.25 -22.50 -45.78
N ILE A 50 9.44 -22.46 -44.70
CA ILE A 50 9.38 -23.47 -43.62
C ILE A 50 8.19 -23.18 -42.68
N ASP A 51 7.74 -24.19 -41.93
CA ASP A 51 6.47 -24.25 -41.21
C ASP A 51 6.42 -23.58 -39.81
N ASN A 52 5.21 -23.56 -39.25
CA ASN A 52 4.91 -23.06 -37.90
C ASN A 52 5.36 -24.03 -36.80
N ASP A 53 6.15 -23.56 -35.82
CA ASP A 53 5.89 -23.87 -34.41
C ASP A 53 6.50 -22.82 -33.47
N ARG A 54 5.71 -22.23 -32.56
CA ARG A 54 6.18 -21.34 -31.48
C ARG A 54 5.38 -21.60 -30.21
N ARG A 55 5.76 -22.67 -29.52
CA ARG A 55 5.25 -23.00 -28.18
C ARG A 55 5.84 -22.04 -27.16
N TYR A 56 4.98 -21.42 -26.34
CA TYR A 56 5.42 -20.68 -25.16
C TYR A 56 5.80 -21.66 -24.03
N PRO A 57 6.78 -21.32 -23.16
CA PRO A 57 7.17 -22.19 -22.06
C PRO A 57 6.11 -22.23 -20.96
N PRO A 58 5.87 -23.38 -20.31
CA PRO A 58 4.92 -23.48 -19.20
C PRO A 58 5.49 -22.84 -17.93
N ILE A 59 4.64 -22.10 -17.20
CA ILE A 59 4.98 -21.54 -15.89
C ILE A 59 4.78 -22.62 -14.81
N ILE A 60 5.74 -22.71 -13.90
CA ILE A 60 5.77 -23.71 -12.82
C ILE A 60 4.76 -23.34 -11.73
N LEU A 61 3.83 -24.25 -11.43
CA LEU A 61 3.01 -24.23 -10.21
C LEU A 61 3.71 -25.07 -9.12
N PRO A 62 3.55 -24.72 -7.82
CA PRO A 62 4.18 -25.47 -6.74
C PRO A 62 3.54 -26.85 -6.59
N SER A 63 4.36 -27.90 -6.66
CA SER A 63 3.93 -29.28 -6.40
C SER A 63 4.06 -29.62 -4.92
N GLU A 64 2.94 -29.94 -4.26
CA GLU A 64 3.00 -30.71 -3.01
C GLU A 64 3.62 -32.08 -3.31
N ARG A 65 4.61 -32.49 -2.50
CA ARG A 65 5.23 -33.82 -2.60
C ARG A 65 5.00 -34.60 -1.31
N LEU A 66 4.17 -35.63 -1.42
CA LEU A 66 4.17 -36.75 -0.49
C LEU A 66 5.53 -37.47 -0.55
N SER A 67 6.09 -37.82 0.60
CA SER A 67 7.29 -38.66 0.71
C SER A 67 7.07 -39.76 1.75
N LEU A 68 7.10 -41.01 1.30
CA LEU A 68 7.09 -42.20 2.15
C LEU A 68 8.53 -42.74 2.33
N HIS A 69 8.67 -43.62 3.32
CA HIS A 69 9.89 -44.36 3.70
C HIS A 69 11.03 -43.55 4.38
N MET A 70 11.87 -44.17 5.23
CA MET A 70 11.59 -45.15 6.30
C MET A 70 12.83 -45.32 7.21
N ASN A 71 12.58 -45.82 8.42
CA ASN A 71 13.50 -46.57 9.30
C ASN A 71 14.69 -45.89 10.00
N SER A 72 14.88 -46.39 11.24
CA SER A 72 16.06 -46.37 12.12
C SER A 72 16.31 -45.12 12.96
N SER A 73 16.70 -45.23 14.25
CA SER A 73 16.64 -46.37 15.20
C SER A 73 16.91 -45.88 16.63
N SER A 74 16.67 -46.73 17.65
CA SER A 74 17.07 -46.58 19.07
C SER A 74 16.33 -45.50 19.90
N THR A 75 16.04 -45.66 21.20
CA THR A 75 16.05 -46.84 22.11
C THR A 75 15.28 -46.52 23.42
N LEU A 76 14.48 -47.49 23.92
CA LEU A 76 14.01 -47.66 25.33
C LEU A 76 13.13 -46.50 25.91
N GLN A 77 12.29 -46.67 26.94
CA GLN A 77 11.95 -47.81 27.81
C GLN A 77 10.49 -47.70 28.36
N GLN A 78 9.90 -48.85 28.75
CA GLN A 78 8.83 -49.11 29.77
C GLN A 78 7.91 -47.94 30.25
N TYR A 79 6.58 -48.11 30.35
CA TYR A 79 5.92 -49.00 31.33
C TYR A 79 4.47 -49.46 30.96
N THR A 80 3.91 -50.33 31.81
CA THR A 80 2.55 -50.93 31.81
C THR A 80 1.39 -49.90 31.99
N SER A 81 0.10 -50.18 31.76
CA SER A 81 -0.68 -51.41 32.06
C SER A 81 -1.98 -51.62 31.24
N ASN A 82 -2.64 -52.77 31.47
CA ASN A 82 -3.85 -53.36 30.84
C ASN A 82 -4.99 -53.47 31.91
N PRO A 83 -6.17 -54.13 31.72
CA PRO A 83 -7.02 -54.42 30.53
C PRO A 83 -8.57 -54.25 30.76
N SER A 84 -9.39 -54.40 29.70
CA SER A 84 -10.75 -55.05 29.67
C SER A 84 -11.26 -55.08 28.20
N LEU A 85 -11.81 -56.14 27.56
CA LEU A 85 -12.86 -57.13 27.89
C LEU A 85 -14.27 -56.49 27.92
N ILE A 86 -15.35 -56.96 27.26
CA ILE A 86 -15.83 -58.29 26.78
C ILE A 86 -16.57 -58.07 25.40
N ASN A 87 -16.44 -58.90 24.34
CA ASN A 87 -17.29 -60.05 23.89
C ASN A 87 -18.82 -59.75 23.79
N THR A 88 -19.67 -60.28 22.88
CA THR A 88 -19.75 -61.61 22.19
C THR A 88 -20.40 -61.58 20.77
N ASN A 89 -20.31 -62.71 20.04
CA ASN A 89 -20.91 -62.97 18.69
C ASN A 89 -22.39 -63.46 18.71
N TYR A 90 -23.01 -63.59 17.52
CA TYR A 90 -23.58 -64.81 16.85
C TYR A 90 -24.55 -64.37 15.71
N ASN A 91 -24.28 -64.65 14.41
CA ASN A 91 -24.73 -65.81 13.59
C ASN A 91 -26.20 -65.69 13.05
N GLN A 92 -26.63 -66.23 11.89
CA GLN A 92 -25.99 -67.09 10.86
C GLN A 92 -26.77 -67.08 9.50
N GLN A 93 -26.05 -67.21 8.36
CA GLN A 93 -26.41 -67.97 7.12
C GLN A 93 -27.74 -67.68 6.34
N THR A 94 -27.98 -68.07 5.07
CA THR A 94 -27.32 -68.96 4.05
C THR A 94 -27.54 -68.44 2.60
N HIS A 95 -26.69 -68.91 1.66
CA HIS A 95 -26.89 -69.30 0.22
C HIS A 95 -28.29 -69.16 -0.45
N ASP A 96 -28.48 -69.00 -1.77
CA ASP A 96 -27.65 -68.67 -2.98
C ASP A 96 -28.65 -68.20 -4.10
N GLU A 97 -28.54 -68.22 -5.46
CA GLU A 97 -27.70 -68.87 -6.50
C GLU A 97 -27.70 -68.03 -7.83
N GLU A 98 -27.80 -68.61 -9.04
CA GLU A 98 -27.53 -67.96 -10.34
C GLU A 98 -28.72 -67.80 -11.34
N SER A 99 -28.50 -66.97 -12.39
CA SER A 99 -28.72 -67.27 -13.84
C SER A 99 -29.82 -66.56 -14.70
N THR A 100 -29.34 -65.95 -15.80
CA THR A 100 -29.84 -65.99 -17.20
C THR A 100 -31.06 -65.20 -17.76
N THR A 101 -30.73 -64.16 -18.57
CA THR A 101 -31.11 -63.91 -20.00
C THR A 101 -32.47 -63.34 -20.50
N SER A 102 -32.34 -62.43 -21.49
CA SER A 102 -33.20 -62.22 -22.69
C SER A 102 -34.57 -61.48 -22.54
N SER A 103 -35.17 -60.80 -23.54
CA SER A 103 -34.72 -60.18 -24.82
C SER A 103 -35.86 -59.29 -25.44
N SER A 104 -35.60 -58.59 -26.56
CA SER A 104 -36.48 -57.74 -27.41
C SER A 104 -36.94 -56.40 -26.79
N MET A 105 -36.95 -55.22 -27.44
CA MET A 105 -37.05 -54.72 -28.84
C MET A 105 -38.47 -54.31 -29.34
N TYR A 106 -38.82 -53.02 -29.14
CA TYR A 106 -39.38 -52.08 -30.16
C TYR A 106 -40.73 -52.41 -30.88
N PRO A 107 -41.31 -51.53 -31.76
CA PRO A 107 -41.11 -50.09 -32.01
C PRO A 107 -42.41 -49.22 -32.14
N PHE A 108 -42.24 -47.90 -32.37
CA PHE A 108 -43.21 -46.94 -32.95
C PHE A 108 -44.46 -46.56 -32.10
N ARG A 109 -45.20 -45.46 -32.34
CA ARG A 109 -45.22 -44.47 -33.46
C ARG A 109 -45.64 -43.05 -32.98
N HIS A 110 -45.26 -42.00 -33.70
CA HIS A 110 -45.78 -40.63 -33.51
C HIS A 110 -47.28 -40.48 -33.85
N LYS A 111 -47.97 -39.52 -33.21
CA LYS A 111 -48.75 -38.48 -33.91
C LYS A 111 -49.05 -37.24 -33.05
N THR A 112 -49.62 -36.21 -33.69
CA THR A 112 -49.70 -34.81 -33.23
C THR A 112 -51.14 -34.29 -33.11
N ASN A 113 -51.41 -33.41 -32.14
CA ASN A 113 -52.21 -32.16 -32.24
C ASN A 113 -52.19 -31.46 -30.86
N LYS A 114 -52.03 -30.13 -30.69
CA LYS A 114 -52.71 -28.91 -31.21
C LYS A 114 -54.02 -28.55 -30.48
N MET A 115 -53.97 -27.44 -29.72
CA MET A 115 -55.11 -26.60 -29.23
C MET A 115 -56.06 -27.25 -28.20
N SER A 116 -56.78 -26.52 -27.34
CA SER A 116 -56.96 -25.05 -27.15
C SER A 116 -57.31 -24.68 -25.68
N HIS A 117 -57.41 -23.38 -25.38
CA HIS A 117 -57.78 -22.83 -24.07
C HIS A 117 -59.12 -23.32 -23.49
N SER A 118 -59.20 -23.33 -22.15
CA SER A 118 -60.36 -22.83 -21.41
C SER A 118 -59.92 -22.22 -20.06
N LYS A 119 -60.75 -21.34 -19.47
CA LYS A 119 -60.59 -20.78 -18.11
C LYS A 119 -61.68 -21.37 -17.21
N SER A 120 -61.44 -21.46 -15.91
CA SER A 120 -62.50 -21.47 -14.89
C SER A 120 -62.00 -20.85 -13.57
N HIS A 121 -62.90 -20.20 -12.83
CA HIS A 121 -62.67 -19.70 -11.48
C HIS A 121 -63.09 -20.74 -10.42
N ASN A 122 -62.55 -20.62 -9.21
CA ASN A 122 -63.25 -20.26 -7.97
C ASN A 122 -62.16 -20.12 -6.86
N GLU A 123 -62.19 -19.19 -5.88
CA GLU A 123 -63.23 -18.87 -4.87
C GLU A 123 -63.45 -20.02 -3.86
N LEU A 124 -63.40 -19.84 -2.53
CA LEU A 124 -63.22 -18.65 -1.67
C LEU A 124 -62.33 -18.97 -0.44
N TYR A 125 -61.82 -17.95 0.26
CA TYR A 125 -62.19 -17.68 1.67
C TYR A 125 -61.73 -16.28 2.14
N GLN A 126 -62.61 -15.54 2.84
CA GLN A 126 -62.31 -14.26 3.50
C GLN A 126 -63.09 -14.13 4.82
N GLN A 127 -62.46 -13.53 5.83
CA GLN A 127 -63.04 -12.72 6.92
C GLN A 127 -61.85 -11.97 7.55
N ASN A 128 -61.68 -10.64 7.58
CA ASN A 128 -62.53 -9.42 7.58
C ASN A 128 -63.04 -8.92 8.95
N ILE A 129 -62.18 -8.12 9.61
CA ILE A 129 -62.47 -6.95 10.47
C ILE A 129 -61.27 -5.98 10.17
N SER A 130 -61.34 -4.77 9.59
CA SER A 130 -62.33 -3.66 9.54
C SER A 130 -62.28 -2.79 10.83
N LEU A 131 -62.40 -1.45 10.89
CA LEU A 131 -62.81 -0.30 10.04
C LEU A 131 -62.02 0.96 10.60
N SER A 132 -62.08 2.23 10.15
CA SER A 132 -62.81 3.03 9.14
C SER A 132 -61.97 4.29 8.74
N LEU A 133 -62.49 5.18 7.88
CA LEU A 133 -61.84 6.44 7.44
C LEU A 133 -62.86 7.59 7.20
N SER A 134 -62.37 8.84 7.14
CA SER A 134 -63.04 10.08 6.65
C SER A 134 -64.12 10.74 7.56
N PRO A 135 -64.61 11.99 7.32
CA PRO A 135 -64.15 13.04 6.37
C PRO A 135 -64.06 14.51 6.89
N ILE A 136 -63.17 15.30 6.25
CA ILE A 136 -63.28 16.72 5.80
C ILE A 136 -64.01 17.79 6.66
N LYS A 137 -63.33 18.92 6.92
CA LYS A 137 -63.89 20.29 6.81
C LYS A 137 -62.82 21.35 6.44
N LYS A 138 -63.23 22.45 5.79
CA LYS A 138 -62.37 23.55 5.28
C LYS A 138 -62.46 24.81 6.15
N MET A 139 -61.43 25.67 6.09
CA MET A 139 -61.63 27.12 5.94
C MET A 139 -60.45 27.78 5.20
N ASN A 140 -60.65 29.01 4.70
CA ASN A 140 -59.79 29.71 3.73
C ASN A 140 -58.75 30.64 4.46
N ASN A 141 -57.75 31.29 3.84
CA ASN A 141 -57.81 32.26 2.73
C ASN A 141 -56.51 32.40 1.91
N ASN A 142 -56.66 33.13 0.79
CA ASN A 142 -55.72 33.60 -0.25
C ASN A 142 -54.48 34.35 0.32
N GLU A 143 -53.42 34.73 -0.42
CA GLU A 143 -53.21 35.05 -1.86
C GLU A 143 -51.89 34.39 -2.37
N ASN A 144 -51.72 33.93 -3.63
CA ASN A 144 -51.60 34.65 -4.92
C ASN A 144 -50.50 35.74 -4.94
N GLU A 145 -49.66 35.91 -5.99
CA GLU A 145 -49.79 35.50 -7.40
C GLU A 145 -48.63 34.63 -7.98
N LEU A 146 -48.85 34.12 -9.20
CA LEU A 146 -47.89 33.49 -10.13
C LEU A 146 -47.70 34.34 -11.40
N LYS A 147 -46.49 34.30 -11.99
CA LYS A 147 -46.18 34.09 -13.43
C LYS A 147 -44.66 33.83 -13.55
N HIS A 148 -44.16 32.83 -14.29
CA HIS A 148 -44.19 32.61 -15.75
C HIS A 148 -43.45 33.72 -16.54
N SER A 149 -42.57 33.42 -17.50
CA SER A 149 -42.04 32.12 -17.96
C SER A 149 -40.82 32.29 -18.88
N SER A 150 -40.18 31.16 -19.26
CA SER A 150 -39.67 30.87 -20.62
C SER A 150 -38.81 31.89 -21.40
N ASP A 151 -37.58 31.49 -21.74
CA ASP A 151 -37.18 31.07 -23.11
C ASP A 151 -35.89 31.65 -23.75
N LEU A 152 -35.33 30.78 -24.62
CA LEU A 152 -34.58 31.04 -25.87
C LEU A 152 -33.20 31.77 -25.86
N THR A 153 -32.16 30.92 -25.86
CA THR A 153 -31.13 30.77 -26.92
C THR A 153 -30.23 31.93 -27.40
N GLN A 154 -28.97 31.54 -27.70
CA GLN A 154 -28.05 32.14 -28.70
C GLN A 154 -27.48 33.55 -28.36
N SER A 155 -26.29 33.96 -28.85
CA SER A 155 -25.13 33.19 -29.34
C SER A 155 -23.89 34.10 -29.51
N ILE A 156 -22.71 33.48 -29.56
CA ILE A 156 -21.51 33.95 -30.30
C ILE A 156 -20.74 35.19 -29.76
N THR A 157 -19.42 35.03 -29.84
CA THR A 157 -18.26 35.91 -29.58
C THR A 157 -18.22 37.14 -30.55
N PRO A 158 -17.30 38.17 -30.48
CA PRO A 158 -15.88 38.01 -30.13
C PRO A 158 -14.97 39.19 -29.66
N LEU A 159 -13.82 38.80 -29.07
CA LEU A 159 -12.46 39.38 -29.18
C LEU A 159 -12.06 40.79 -28.64
N LYS A 160 -10.72 40.91 -28.42
CA LYS A 160 -9.85 42.12 -28.32
C LYS A 160 -9.97 42.96 -27.03
N SER A 161 -8.96 42.99 -26.15
CA SER A 161 -7.62 43.66 -26.20
C SER A 161 -7.70 45.19 -25.96
N ARG A 162 -6.75 45.88 -25.31
CA ARG A 162 -5.29 45.65 -25.15
C ARG A 162 -4.71 46.63 -24.07
N THR A 163 -3.51 46.37 -23.53
CA THR A 163 -2.53 47.36 -22.93
C THR A 163 -3.00 48.28 -21.77
N THR A 164 -2.42 48.18 -20.55
CA THR A 164 -1.32 49.03 -19.98
C THR A 164 -1.57 50.55 -20.04
N THR A 165 -1.34 51.34 -18.98
CA THR A 165 0.00 51.66 -18.41
C THR A 165 -0.06 52.32 -17.01
N THR A 166 1.05 52.25 -16.27
CA THR A 166 1.33 52.82 -14.93
C THR A 166 1.36 54.36 -14.85
N VAL A 167 0.93 54.96 -13.73
CA VAL A 167 1.37 56.28 -13.22
C VAL A 167 1.55 56.22 -11.70
N ILE A 168 2.43 57.06 -11.13
CA ILE A 168 2.82 57.14 -9.71
C ILE A 168 2.48 58.53 -9.16
N ASN A 169 2.10 58.61 -7.86
CA ASN A 169 2.39 59.66 -6.84
C ASN A 169 1.39 59.46 -5.68
N SER A 170 1.71 59.37 -4.38
CA SER A 170 2.70 60.01 -3.48
C SER A 170 2.32 61.42 -3.01
N PHE A 171 1.84 61.53 -1.75
CA PHE A 171 2.03 62.68 -0.86
C PHE A 171 1.76 62.28 0.61
N ASP A 172 2.52 62.85 1.54
CA ASP A 172 2.40 62.65 3.00
C ASP A 172 1.44 63.67 3.67
N VAL A 173 1.08 63.44 4.95
CA VAL A 173 1.29 64.40 6.09
C VAL A 173 0.65 63.92 7.43
N THR A 174 1.53 63.58 8.39
CA THR A 174 1.47 63.66 9.88
C THR A 174 0.23 63.28 10.75
N GLN A 175 0.52 62.37 11.71
CA GLN A 175 0.19 62.39 13.17
C GLN A 175 -1.26 62.37 13.71
N SER A 176 -1.59 61.33 14.50
CA SER A 176 -1.67 61.40 15.99
C SER A 176 -2.08 60.05 16.63
N SER A 177 -1.88 59.89 17.95
CA SER A 177 -2.09 58.62 18.70
C SER A 177 -3.33 58.66 19.61
N PRO A 178 -3.88 57.50 20.02
CA PRO A 178 -3.90 57.20 21.47
C PRO A 178 -3.52 55.73 21.80
N SER A 179 -3.75 55.29 23.05
CA SER A 179 -3.08 54.12 23.65
C SER A 179 -4.00 53.20 24.49
N HIS A 180 -3.39 52.19 25.16
CA HIS A 180 -3.96 51.25 26.16
C HIS A 180 -4.72 50.01 25.60
N LYS A 181 -4.76 48.83 26.27
CA LYS A 181 -4.15 48.35 27.54
C LYS A 181 -3.94 46.82 27.50
N ILE A 182 -3.05 46.25 28.33
CA ILE A 182 -2.81 44.79 28.45
C ILE A 182 -3.17 44.31 29.88
N PRO A 183 -3.89 43.18 30.08
CA PRO A 183 -4.27 42.68 31.41
C PRO A 183 -3.13 42.13 32.28
N LEU A 184 -3.35 42.12 33.60
CA LEU A 184 -2.37 41.82 34.65
C LEU A 184 -2.58 40.44 35.30
N TRP A 185 -1.71 39.45 35.04
CA TRP A 185 -1.53 38.30 35.95
C TRP A 185 -0.12 37.67 35.98
N LYS A 186 0.89 38.27 35.33
CA LYS A 186 2.29 37.78 35.38
C LYS A 186 3.23 38.70 36.18
N ARG A 187 3.30 38.52 37.51
CA ARG A 187 4.41 39.05 38.34
C ARG A 187 4.57 38.31 39.68
N PHE A 188 5.82 38.19 40.15
CA PHE A 188 6.27 37.66 41.47
C PHE A 188 6.21 36.12 41.67
N LYS A 189 7.20 35.45 42.32
CA LYS A 189 8.61 35.82 42.62
C LYS A 189 9.48 34.59 42.96
N LYS A 190 10.79 34.72 42.65
CA LYS A 190 12.00 34.09 43.23
C LYS A 190 11.92 32.86 44.18
N MET A 191 12.74 31.85 43.81
CA MET A 191 13.82 31.18 44.59
C MET A 191 13.61 30.75 46.06
N ILE A 192 13.99 29.50 46.37
CA ILE A 192 14.97 29.12 47.42
C ILE A 192 15.57 27.74 47.07
N VAL A 193 16.80 27.45 47.52
CA VAL A 193 17.54 26.19 47.25
C VAL A 193 18.18 25.63 48.54
N PRO A 194 17.97 24.35 48.89
CA PRO A 194 18.76 23.66 49.92
C PRO A 194 20.12 23.16 49.38
N LYS A 195 21.15 23.06 50.25
CA LYS A 195 22.50 22.54 49.92
C LYS A 195 22.90 21.37 50.83
N LYS A 196 23.94 20.62 50.40
CA LYS A 196 24.71 19.56 51.11
C LYS A 196 24.05 18.16 51.00
N ARG A 197 24.79 17.04 50.98
CA ARG A 197 26.21 16.75 51.40
C ARG A 197 26.84 15.64 50.50
N LYS A 198 28.18 15.49 50.50
CA LYS A 198 28.94 14.30 50.00
C LYS A 198 29.07 13.27 51.16
N THR A 199 29.45 11.98 51.06
CA THR A 199 30.59 11.24 50.40
C THR A 199 30.30 9.69 50.46
N PRO A 200 31.23 8.72 50.24
CA PRO A 200 32.07 8.39 49.05
C PRO A 200 32.09 6.87 48.64
N SER A 201 32.99 6.52 47.70
CA SER A 201 33.48 5.16 47.32
C SER A 201 32.61 4.31 46.37
N SER A 202 33.15 3.40 45.55
CA SER A 202 34.55 2.98 45.32
C SER A 202 34.96 2.98 43.82
N LYS A 203 36.21 2.64 43.47
CA LYS A 203 36.80 2.76 42.11
C LYS A 203 37.16 1.40 41.50
N ILE A 204 36.97 1.25 40.18
CA ILE A 204 37.85 0.49 39.25
C ILE A 204 37.96 1.30 37.95
N PRO A 205 39.15 1.44 37.30
CA PRO A 205 39.36 2.38 36.20
C PRO A 205 39.28 1.75 34.79
N THR A 206 38.89 2.55 33.81
CA THR A 206 39.22 2.39 32.39
C THR A 206 39.92 3.66 31.90
N LEU A 207 41.04 3.50 31.19
CA LEU A 207 41.87 4.60 30.67
C LEU A 207 41.58 4.88 29.19
N PHE A 208 42.00 6.06 28.73
CA PHE A 208 41.88 6.57 27.35
C PHE A 208 40.47 6.89 26.86
N LEU A 209 39.88 7.96 27.40
CA LEU A 209 38.91 8.80 26.69
C LEU A 209 38.89 10.25 27.24
N ASP A 210 39.92 11.00 26.86
CA ASP A 210 40.08 12.46 26.95
C ASP A 210 40.94 12.86 25.72
N GLU A 211 40.81 14.01 25.06
CA GLU A 211 40.03 15.22 25.35
C GLU A 211 39.19 15.66 24.12
N LEU A 212 37.92 15.99 24.31
CA LEU A 212 37.18 17.01 23.55
C LEU A 212 36.08 17.55 24.46
N SER A 213 36.34 18.68 25.12
CA SER A 213 35.44 19.27 26.12
C SER A 213 34.45 20.26 25.49
N ASP A 214 33.20 20.22 25.96
CA ASP A 214 32.12 21.09 25.49
C ASP A 214 32.43 22.58 25.75
N ASN A 215 32.76 23.34 24.70
CA ASN A 215 32.92 24.80 24.80
C ASN A 215 32.83 25.56 23.45
N GLU A 216 31.78 25.32 22.67
CA GLU A 216 31.33 26.33 21.69
C GLU A 216 29.91 26.82 22.01
N SER A 217 29.83 28.13 22.25
CA SER A 217 28.58 28.88 22.34
C SER A 217 27.90 29.00 20.97
N ASN A 218 26.69 29.57 20.91
CA ASN A 218 25.94 29.79 19.67
C ASN A 218 26.72 30.66 18.65
N GLN A 219 27.58 30.04 17.84
CA GLN A 219 28.13 30.67 16.65
C GLN A 219 27.04 30.65 15.57
N THR A 220 26.45 31.82 15.34
CA THR A 220 25.77 32.11 14.07
C THR A 220 26.77 31.90 12.94
N VAL A 221 26.45 31.02 11.99
CA VAL A 221 27.27 30.76 10.81
C VAL A 221 27.71 32.09 10.17
N PRO A 222 29.01 32.31 9.90
CA PRO A 222 29.49 33.58 9.38
C PRO A 222 28.77 34.03 8.11
N ASP A 223 28.48 35.32 7.98
CA ASP A 223 27.74 35.89 6.85
C ASP A 223 28.42 35.66 5.48
N SER A 224 29.73 35.38 5.45
CA SER A 224 30.44 34.93 4.24
C SER A 224 29.88 33.63 3.65
N ALA A 225 29.24 32.76 4.45
CA ALA A 225 28.58 31.55 3.96
C ALA A 225 27.23 31.82 3.26
N ARG A 226 26.75 33.07 3.18
CA ARG A 226 25.53 33.41 2.43
C ARG A 226 25.75 33.58 0.93
N SER A 227 26.96 33.86 0.44
CA SER A 227 27.19 34.23 -0.97
C SER A 227 27.12 33.09 -1.98
N ASN A 228 27.28 31.83 -1.54
CA ASN A 228 27.50 30.68 -2.42
C ASN A 228 26.32 29.70 -2.49
N ARG A 229 25.09 30.12 -2.16
CA ARG A 229 23.89 29.27 -2.27
C ARG A 229 23.41 29.19 -3.71
N LEU A 230 23.01 27.99 -4.15
CA LEU A 230 22.46 27.78 -5.50
C LEU A 230 21.09 28.45 -5.72
N GLN A 231 20.33 28.68 -4.65
CA GLN A 231 19.05 29.37 -4.66
C GLN A 231 18.71 29.93 -3.26
N ASN A 232 17.63 30.70 -3.16
CA ASN A 232 17.03 31.02 -1.86
C ASN A 232 16.08 29.88 -1.42
N PRO A 233 16.03 29.53 -0.12
CA PRO A 233 15.04 28.60 0.42
C PRO A 233 13.60 29.07 0.16
N ILE A 234 12.76 28.17 -0.32
CA ILE A 234 11.34 28.39 -0.59
C ILE A 234 10.61 28.45 0.75
N LYS A 235 9.75 29.46 0.94
CA LYS A 235 8.95 29.60 2.17
C LYS A 235 7.72 28.68 2.13
N LEU A 236 7.30 28.16 3.28
CA LEU A 236 6.09 27.35 3.39
C LEU A 236 4.83 28.09 2.90
N SER A 237 4.80 29.42 3.02
CA SER A 237 3.75 30.28 2.46
C SER A 237 3.67 30.24 0.94
N GLU A 238 4.81 30.13 0.25
CA GLU A 238 4.91 30.14 -1.21
C GLU A 238 4.48 28.80 -1.82
N LEU A 239 4.88 27.69 -1.19
CA LEU A 239 4.35 26.36 -1.51
C LEU A 239 2.83 26.32 -1.36
N LYS A 240 2.30 26.90 -0.27
CA LYS A 240 0.85 27.08 -0.05
C LYS A 240 0.19 27.92 -1.15
N THR A 241 0.89 28.92 -1.72
CA THR A 241 0.41 29.63 -2.91
C THR A 241 0.28 28.70 -4.11
N TRP A 242 1.33 27.95 -4.49
CA TRP A 242 1.31 27.04 -5.66
C TRP A 242 0.18 26.00 -5.58
N ILE A 243 -0.12 25.54 -4.36
CA ILE A 243 -1.21 24.61 -4.07
C ILE A 243 -2.57 25.27 -4.32
N ASN A 244 -2.79 26.47 -3.76
CA ASN A 244 -4.06 27.17 -3.83
C ASN A 244 -4.38 27.71 -5.23
N SER A 245 -3.36 28.18 -5.97
CA SER A 245 -3.48 28.64 -7.36
C SER A 245 -3.52 27.50 -8.38
N LYS A 246 -3.21 26.26 -7.97
CA LYS A 246 -2.90 25.11 -8.83
C LYS A 246 -1.72 25.32 -9.80
N THR A 247 -0.90 26.35 -9.60
CA THR A 247 0.25 26.66 -10.48
C THR A 247 1.50 25.90 -10.03
N PHE A 248 1.48 24.57 -10.13
CA PHE A 248 2.67 23.74 -9.87
C PHE A 248 3.73 24.02 -10.98
N PRO A 249 4.90 24.59 -10.67
CA PRO A 249 5.79 25.18 -11.68
C PRO A 249 6.73 24.13 -12.28
N GLU A 250 6.18 23.05 -12.85
CA GLU A 250 6.96 21.86 -13.21
C GLU A 250 8.11 22.14 -14.18
N GLN A 251 7.90 22.98 -15.20
CA GLN A 251 8.98 23.34 -16.14
C GLN A 251 10.16 24.05 -15.45
N GLN A 252 9.88 24.86 -14.43
CA GLN A 252 10.92 25.53 -13.64
C GLN A 252 11.64 24.53 -12.73
N ILE A 253 10.92 23.60 -12.10
CA ILE A 253 11.50 22.51 -11.28
C ILE A 253 12.36 21.56 -12.15
N ARG A 254 11.95 21.30 -13.40
CA ARG A 254 12.73 20.52 -14.38
C ARG A 254 14.03 21.25 -14.77
N ALA A 255 13.97 22.56 -15.04
CA ALA A 255 15.15 23.38 -15.32
C ALA A 255 16.04 23.62 -14.07
N GLU A 256 15.47 23.56 -12.86
CA GLU A 256 16.22 23.63 -11.60
C GLU A 256 17.09 22.38 -11.39
N TYR A 257 16.59 21.20 -11.79
CA TYR A 257 17.36 19.96 -11.76
C TYR A 257 18.61 19.99 -12.66
N ASP A 258 18.54 20.67 -13.82
CA ASP A 258 19.69 20.84 -14.73
C ASP A 258 20.83 21.69 -14.12
N LYS A 259 20.59 22.39 -13.00
CA LYS A 259 21.64 23.08 -12.22
C LYS A 259 22.49 22.11 -11.37
N LEU A 260 22.02 20.89 -11.13
CA LEU A 260 22.72 19.93 -10.27
C LEU A 260 23.88 19.29 -11.04
N PRO A 261 25.07 19.15 -10.41
CA PRO A 261 26.24 18.60 -11.07
C PRO A 261 26.02 17.16 -11.53
N THR A 262 26.42 16.90 -12.77
CA THR A 262 26.36 15.61 -13.46
C THR A 262 27.73 14.90 -13.53
N GLU A 263 28.81 15.59 -13.15
CA GLU A 263 30.17 15.04 -13.13
C GLU A 263 30.62 14.62 -11.72
N SER A 264 31.78 13.95 -11.64
CA SER A 264 32.36 13.49 -10.37
C SER A 264 32.98 14.66 -9.61
N LEU A 265 32.32 15.13 -8.56
CA LEU A 265 32.78 16.29 -7.78
C LEU A 265 34.05 16.03 -6.96
N HIS A 266 34.30 14.77 -6.60
CA HIS A 266 35.40 14.35 -5.73
C HIS A 266 36.10 13.09 -6.26
N PRO A 267 37.32 12.77 -5.76
CA PRO A 267 38.01 11.53 -6.05
C PRO A 267 37.23 10.26 -5.66
N LYS A 268 37.42 9.19 -6.44
CA LYS A 268 36.81 7.85 -6.28
C LYS A 268 37.88 6.74 -6.38
N THR A 269 39.12 7.07 -6.02
CA THR A 269 40.33 6.26 -6.25
C THR A 269 40.25 4.87 -5.60
N ILE A 270 39.66 4.75 -4.40
CA ILE A 270 39.54 3.47 -3.70
C ILE A 270 38.56 2.54 -4.44
N ALA A 271 37.44 3.09 -4.90
CA ALA A 271 36.40 2.35 -5.62
C ALA A 271 36.82 1.93 -7.05
N LEU A 272 37.80 2.63 -7.63
CA LEU A 272 38.36 2.38 -8.96
C LEU A 272 39.58 1.44 -8.94
N ARG A 273 40.04 0.97 -7.77
CA ARG A 273 41.08 -0.06 -7.65
C ARG A 273 40.62 -1.38 -8.32
N PRO A 274 41.51 -2.16 -8.97
CA PRO A 274 41.13 -3.37 -9.71
C PRO A 274 40.29 -4.36 -8.89
N GLU A 275 40.67 -4.56 -7.63
CA GLU A 275 40.06 -5.50 -6.68
C GLU A 275 38.64 -5.07 -6.26
N ASN A 276 38.39 -3.76 -6.29
CA ASN A 276 37.12 -3.16 -5.88
C ASN A 276 36.11 -3.00 -7.03
N LYS A 277 36.55 -3.08 -8.30
CA LYS A 277 35.63 -2.99 -9.46
C LYS A 277 34.57 -4.09 -9.44
N ILE A 278 34.94 -5.33 -9.08
CA ILE A 278 34.01 -6.47 -8.94
C ILE A 278 33.03 -6.35 -7.77
N LYS A 279 33.23 -5.36 -6.89
CA LYS A 279 32.32 -5.01 -5.79
C LYS A 279 31.34 -3.90 -6.18
N ASN A 280 31.46 -3.29 -7.36
CA ASN A 280 30.52 -2.28 -7.86
C ASN A 280 29.44 -2.92 -8.74
N ARG A 281 28.16 -2.68 -8.43
CA ARG A 281 27.03 -3.11 -9.26
C ARG A 281 26.94 -2.33 -10.58
N PHE A 282 27.50 -1.11 -10.63
CA PHE A 282 27.50 -0.23 -11.80
C PHE A 282 28.82 0.56 -11.89
N ASN A 283 29.50 0.49 -13.04
CA ASN A 283 30.81 1.12 -13.33
C ASN A 283 30.73 2.65 -13.57
N CYS A 284 29.81 3.33 -12.87
CA CYS A 284 29.67 4.78 -12.85
C CYS A 284 29.03 5.30 -11.55
N ILE A 285 28.68 4.43 -10.60
CA ILE A 285 27.98 4.77 -9.35
C ILE A 285 28.84 4.37 -8.15
N GLU A 286 30.11 4.79 -8.19
CA GLU A 286 31.08 4.61 -7.12
C GLU A 286 30.94 5.67 -6.01
N PRO A 287 31.22 5.35 -4.74
CA PRO A 287 31.31 6.34 -3.67
C PRO A 287 32.56 7.22 -3.84
N TYR A 288 32.54 8.43 -3.28
CA TYR A 288 33.75 9.26 -3.16
C TYR A 288 34.62 8.80 -1.99
N ASP A 289 35.93 9.01 -2.11
CA ASP A 289 36.91 8.52 -1.14
C ASP A 289 36.74 9.14 0.26
N HIS A 290 36.25 10.38 0.34
CA HIS A 290 36.08 11.12 1.61
C HIS A 290 34.82 10.74 2.39
N SER A 291 33.77 10.26 1.70
CA SER A 291 32.44 10.01 2.27
C SER A 291 32.10 8.51 2.37
N ARG A 292 32.90 7.64 1.74
CA ARG A 292 32.66 6.20 1.72
C ARG A 292 32.56 5.61 3.12
N VAL A 293 31.82 4.52 3.23
CA VAL A 293 31.93 3.62 4.38
C VAL A 293 33.26 2.86 4.29
N ILE A 294 33.97 2.78 5.41
CA ILE A 294 35.23 2.05 5.55
C ILE A 294 34.98 0.86 6.47
N LEU A 295 35.26 -0.35 5.98
CA LEU A 295 35.17 -1.58 6.77
C LEU A 295 36.50 -1.83 7.50
N ARG A 296 36.44 -2.41 8.70
CA ARG A 296 37.61 -2.99 9.38
C ARG A 296 38.19 -4.08 8.49
N THR A 297 39.47 -3.99 8.15
CA THR A 297 40.14 -5.00 7.33
C THR A 297 40.10 -6.37 8.00
N LEU A 298 39.83 -7.40 7.19
CA LEU A 298 39.88 -8.80 7.58
C LEU A 298 41.35 -9.24 7.79
N PRO A 299 41.60 -10.22 8.67
CA PRO A 299 42.87 -10.93 8.69
C PRO A 299 43.21 -11.45 7.28
N HIS A 300 44.44 -11.20 6.83
CA HIS A 300 44.98 -11.63 5.53
C HIS A 300 44.38 -10.97 4.27
N ASP A 301 43.46 -10.00 4.39
CA ASP A 301 43.01 -9.17 3.26
C ASP A 301 43.02 -7.66 3.62
N SER A 302 44.10 -6.98 3.25
CA SER A 302 44.27 -5.53 3.41
C SER A 302 43.43 -4.69 2.43
N THR A 303 42.77 -5.30 1.44
CA THR A 303 41.87 -4.64 0.48
C THR A 303 40.39 -4.75 0.86
N SER A 304 40.07 -5.56 1.88
CA SER A 304 38.71 -5.79 2.38
C SER A 304 38.04 -4.57 3.05
N ASP A 305 38.64 -3.39 3.03
CA ASP A 305 38.11 -2.16 3.65
C ASP A 305 36.97 -1.49 2.85
N TYR A 306 36.78 -1.90 1.60
CA TYR A 306 35.86 -1.27 0.66
C TYR A 306 34.45 -1.89 0.63
N ILE A 307 33.44 -1.02 0.61
CA ILE A 307 32.07 -1.30 0.19
C ILE A 307 31.52 -0.11 -0.60
N ASN A 308 30.67 -0.35 -1.60
CA ASN A 308 29.98 0.72 -2.32
C ASN A 308 28.80 1.29 -1.49
N ALA A 309 29.15 2.14 -0.53
CA ALA A 309 28.24 2.90 0.30
C ALA A 309 28.89 4.23 0.72
N SER A 310 28.08 5.28 0.90
CA SER A 310 28.52 6.60 1.36
C SER A 310 27.69 7.06 2.56
N TYR A 311 28.31 7.73 3.52
CA TYR A 311 27.57 8.50 4.52
C TYR A 311 26.87 9.69 3.84
N ILE A 312 25.64 10.01 4.27
CA ILE A 312 24.87 11.18 3.84
C ILE A 312 24.34 11.89 5.09
N ASP A 313 24.44 13.22 5.11
CA ASP A 313 23.98 14.03 6.22
C ASP A 313 22.45 14.13 6.27
N GLY A 314 21.91 14.20 7.49
CA GLY A 314 20.51 14.54 7.74
C GLY A 314 20.30 16.04 7.85
N TYR A 315 19.08 16.45 8.18
CA TYR A 315 18.80 17.87 8.43
C TYR A 315 19.40 18.35 9.77
N LYS A 316 19.42 17.51 10.81
CA LYS A 316 19.88 17.87 12.17
C LYS A 316 21.16 17.16 12.64
N ALA A 317 21.78 16.33 11.80
CA ALA A 317 22.94 15.52 12.18
C ALA A 317 23.77 15.11 10.95
N ASN A 318 25.09 15.19 11.08
CA ASN A 318 26.02 14.73 10.05
C ASN A 318 26.07 13.19 10.03
N LYS A 319 26.34 12.60 8.85
CA LYS A 319 26.44 11.13 8.64
C LYS A 319 25.23 10.31 9.12
N PHE A 320 24.05 10.93 9.20
CA PHE A 320 22.83 10.34 9.77
C PHE A 320 22.26 9.18 8.95
N TYR A 321 22.49 9.17 7.63
CA TYR A 321 22.15 8.07 6.74
C TYR A 321 23.41 7.44 6.14
N ILE A 322 23.28 6.22 5.65
CA ILE A 322 24.20 5.61 4.67
C ILE A 322 23.41 5.31 3.40
N ALA A 323 23.85 5.84 2.26
CA ALA A 323 23.34 5.49 0.94
C ALA A 323 24.21 4.40 0.32
N ALA A 324 23.67 3.20 0.14
CA ALA A 324 24.41 2.01 -0.33
C ALA A 324 23.78 1.39 -1.59
N GLN A 325 24.60 0.72 -2.41
CA GLN A 325 24.06 -0.20 -3.41
C GLN A 325 23.37 -1.40 -2.74
N ALA A 326 22.47 -2.08 -3.46
CA ALA A 326 21.99 -3.39 -3.03
C ALA A 326 23.10 -4.45 -3.17
N PRO A 327 23.24 -5.37 -2.19
CA PRO A 327 24.26 -6.41 -2.23
C PRO A 327 24.15 -7.27 -3.49
N THR A 328 25.32 -7.69 -3.97
CA THR A 328 25.57 -8.73 -4.98
C THR A 328 26.12 -9.97 -4.27
N ASP A 329 26.24 -11.09 -4.98
CA ASP A 329 26.87 -12.30 -4.45
C ASP A 329 28.32 -12.03 -4.00
N THR A 330 29.04 -11.17 -4.74
CA THR A 330 30.39 -10.68 -4.40
C THR A 330 30.47 -9.70 -3.23
N THR A 331 29.34 -9.13 -2.77
CA THR A 331 29.33 -8.10 -1.70
C THR A 331 28.39 -8.39 -0.54
N LEU A 332 27.70 -9.55 -0.54
CA LEU A 332 26.78 -9.93 0.52
C LEU A 332 27.44 -9.95 1.91
N TYR A 333 28.65 -10.52 1.99
CA TYR A 333 29.41 -10.56 3.24
C TYR A 333 29.81 -9.16 3.72
N ASP A 334 30.32 -8.31 2.82
CA ASP A 334 30.70 -6.93 3.11
C ASP A 334 29.51 -6.07 3.56
N PHE A 335 28.32 -6.33 3.00
CA PHE A 335 27.08 -5.66 3.40
C PHE A 335 26.64 -6.04 4.83
N ILE A 336 26.80 -7.31 5.24
CA ILE A 336 26.56 -7.72 6.63
C ILE A 336 27.66 -7.23 7.57
N ARG A 337 28.93 -7.23 7.16
CA ARG A 337 30.05 -6.61 7.89
C ARG A 337 29.76 -5.14 8.20
N MET A 338 29.26 -4.37 7.22
CA MET A 338 28.84 -2.97 7.39
C MET A 338 27.74 -2.83 8.46
N ILE A 339 26.66 -3.61 8.34
CA ILE A 339 25.53 -3.59 9.27
C ILE A 339 25.98 -3.87 10.70
N TRP A 340 26.83 -4.90 10.87
CA TRP A 340 27.38 -5.29 12.17
C TRP A 340 28.32 -4.24 12.76
N GLN A 341 29.34 -3.82 12.00
CA GLN A 341 30.38 -2.89 12.45
C GLN A 341 29.79 -1.54 12.89
N LEU A 342 28.80 -1.02 12.17
CA LEU A 342 28.17 0.27 12.43
C LEU A 342 26.91 0.16 13.31
N ARG A 343 26.62 -1.05 13.82
CA ARG A 343 25.46 -1.39 14.66
C ARG A 343 24.14 -0.86 14.09
N ILE A 344 23.95 -0.97 12.77
CA ILE A 344 22.79 -0.43 12.05
C ILE A 344 21.51 -1.11 12.54
N GLN A 345 20.65 -0.35 13.23
CA GLN A 345 19.38 -0.84 13.78
C GLN A 345 18.21 -0.71 12.79
N SER A 346 18.31 0.18 11.80
CA SER A 346 17.23 0.49 10.83
C SER A 346 17.75 0.44 9.39
N ILE A 347 17.06 -0.31 8.54
CA ILE A 347 17.33 -0.39 7.10
C ILE A 347 16.08 -0.01 6.31
N ILE A 348 16.23 0.90 5.34
CA ILE A 348 15.21 1.29 4.37
C ILE A 348 15.57 0.68 3.00
N MET A 349 14.78 -0.28 2.54
CA MET A 349 14.93 -0.97 1.27
C MET A 349 13.83 -0.50 0.29
N LEU A 350 14.23 0.05 -0.86
CA LEU A 350 13.34 0.75 -1.81
C LEU A 350 13.32 0.05 -3.19
N THR A 351 13.50 -1.26 -3.22
CA THR A 351 13.54 -2.07 -4.45
C THR A 351 13.17 -3.50 -4.11
N ARG A 352 12.44 -4.19 -4.99
CA ARG A 352 12.22 -5.63 -4.89
C ARG A 352 13.53 -6.36 -5.19
N LEU A 353 13.57 -7.67 -4.98
CA LEU A 353 14.73 -8.49 -5.34
C LEU A 353 14.92 -8.57 -6.87
N PHE A 354 13.80 -8.63 -7.59
CA PHE A 354 13.71 -8.76 -9.05
C PHE A 354 12.61 -7.83 -9.56
N GLU A 355 12.94 -7.04 -10.58
CA GLU A 355 12.03 -6.07 -11.23
C GLU A 355 12.42 -6.00 -12.72
N ASP A 356 11.44 -5.89 -13.64
CA ASP A 356 11.60 -5.82 -15.11
C ASP A 356 12.66 -6.77 -15.72
N GLY A 357 12.56 -8.05 -15.34
CA GLY A 357 13.41 -9.13 -15.85
C GLY A 357 14.83 -9.15 -15.27
N LYS A 358 15.14 -8.32 -14.26
CA LYS A 358 16.51 -8.08 -13.78
C LYS A 358 16.62 -8.20 -12.26
N HIS A 359 17.71 -8.80 -11.78
CA HIS A 359 18.04 -8.86 -10.36
C HIS A 359 18.56 -7.52 -9.84
N LYS A 360 17.77 -6.87 -8.99
CA LYS A 360 18.02 -5.53 -8.45
C LYS A 360 18.74 -5.58 -7.11
N CYS A 361 18.44 -6.59 -6.30
CA CYS A 361 18.99 -6.81 -4.97
C CYS A 361 19.09 -8.31 -4.66
N LEU A 362 20.21 -8.76 -4.07
CA LEU A 362 20.31 -10.11 -3.52
C LEU A 362 19.63 -10.18 -2.15
N GLN A 363 18.95 -11.28 -1.85
CA GLN A 363 18.25 -11.45 -0.58
C GLN A 363 19.22 -11.71 0.57
N TYR A 364 19.38 -10.73 1.45
CA TYR A 364 20.31 -10.77 2.59
C TYR A 364 19.68 -11.19 3.93
N TRP A 365 18.44 -11.68 3.92
CA TRP A 365 17.70 -12.19 5.09
C TRP A 365 17.08 -13.58 4.78
N PRO A 366 16.86 -14.46 5.78
CA PRO A 366 16.07 -15.69 5.58
C PRO A 366 14.58 -15.38 5.41
N ASN A 367 13.86 -16.17 4.62
CA ASN A 367 12.37 -16.15 4.63
C ASN A 367 11.84 -16.77 5.92
N GLU A 368 12.41 -17.92 6.31
CA GLU A 368 12.06 -18.71 7.48
C GLU A 368 13.35 -19.21 8.16
N GLY A 369 13.31 -19.43 9.46
CA GLY A 369 14.46 -19.92 10.22
C GLY A 369 15.68 -18.99 10.16
N GLU A 370 16.79 -19.50 9.64
CA GLU A 370 18.10 -18.85 9.67
C GLU A 370 18.85 -18.92 8.34
N LYS A 371 19.69 -17.91 8.08
CA LYS A 371 20.61 -17.83 6.95
C LYS A 371 22.03 -17.56 7.45
N GLN A 372 22.95 -18.46 7.10
CA GLN A 372 24.37 -18.30 7.36
C GLN A 372 25.03 -17.48 6.25
N ILE A 373 25.90 -16.52 6.62
CA ILE A 373 26.70 -15.68 5.72
C ILE A 373 28.09 -15.54 6.35
N ASN A 374 29.05 -16.37 5.91
CA ASN A 374 30.38 -16.51 6.50
C ASN A 374 30.30 -16.81 8.01
N ASN A 375 30.78 -15.90 8.88
CA ASN A 375 30.71 -15.99 10.35
C ASN A 375 29.42 -15.38 10.95
N PHE A 376 28.54 -14.81 10.12
CA PHE A 376 27.28 -14.23 10.58
C PHE A 376 26.13 -15.20 10.40
N LYS A 377 25.33 -15.36 11.45
CA LYS A 377 24.06 -16.09 11.45
C LYS A 377 22.93 -15.08 11.55
N ILE A 378 22.02 -15.07 10.58
CA ILE A 378 20.87 -14.15 10.55
C ILE A 378 19.60 -14.96 10.76
N ARG A 379 18.80 -14.63 11.77
CA ARG A 379 17.53 -15.30 12.08
C ARG A 379 16.37 -14.30 11.98
N ILE A 380 15.31 -14.65 11.25
CA ILE A 380 14.09 -13.83 11.24
C ILE A 380 13.36 -13.96 12.59
N ASP A 381 12.75 -12.87 13.04
CA ASP A 381 12.09 -12.75 14.34
C ASP A 381 10.63 -12.28 14.19
N ASN A 382 10.35 -11.38 13.23
CA ASN A 382 8.99 -11.00 12.86
C ASN A 382 8.93 -10.53 11.39
N GLU A 383 7.79 -10.75 10.72
CA GLU A 383 7.47 -10.18 9.39
C GLU A 383 6.03 -9.62 9.38
N GLU A 384 5.90 -8.30 9.33
CA GLU A 384 4.62 -7.60 9.20
C GLU A 384 4.38 -7.24 7.72
N LYS A 385 3.27 -7.72 7.13
CA LYS A 385 2.89 -7.44 5.73
C LYS A 385 1.83 -6.33 5.66
N TYR A 386 2.03 -5.43 4.70
CA TYR A 386 1.15 -4.31 4.36
C TYR A 386 1.00 -4.21 2.84
N ALA A 387 -0.03 -3.52 2.36
CA ALA A 387 -0.29 -3.42 0.93
C ALA A 387 0.87 -2.78 0.12
N TYR A 388 1.61 -1.82 0.69
CA TYR A 388 2.66 -1.09 -0.02
C TYR A 388 4.09 -1.45 0.40
N TYR A 389 4.25 -2.19 1.51
CA TYR A 389 5.54 -2.46 2.13
C TYR A 389 5.52 -3.68 3.07
N ILE A 390 6.69 -4.21 3.40
CA ILE A 390 6.88 -5.24 4.42
C ILE A 390 7.86 -4.71 5.47
N ILE A 391 7.61 -5.00 6.73
CA ILE A 391 8.51 -4.69 7.84
C ILE A 391 9.03 -5.99 8.44
N ARG A 392 10.35 -6.16 8.51
CA ARG A 392 10.99 -7.33 9.11
C ARG A 392 11.79 -6.93 10.33
N ARG A 393 11.71 -7.74 11.38
CA ARG A 393 12.70 -7.77 12.46
C ARG A 393 13.53 -9.04 12.29
N PHE A 394 14.86 -8.89 12.32
CA PHE A 394 15.77 -10.02 12.34
C PHE A 394 16.93 -9.77 13.31
N MET A 395 17.49 -10.86 13.81
CA MET A 395 18.65 -10.88 14.69
C MET A 395 19.86 -11.34 13.89
N ILE A 396 20.94 -10.56 13.93
CA ILE A 396 22.25 -10.96 13.44
C ILE A 396 23.08 -11.38 14.66
N PHE A 397 23.77 -12.51 14.54
CA PHE A 397 24.72 -13.04 15.51
C PHE A 397 26.08 -13.15 14.82
N ASN A 398 27.15 -12.72 15.50
CA ASN A 398 28.53 -12.95 15.03
C ASN A 398 29.13 -14.13 15.79
N GLN A 399 29.47 -15.21 15.07
CA GLN A 399 30.05 -16.41 15.70
C GLN A 399 31.48 -16.19 16.24
N LEU A 400 32.13 -15.08 15.90
CA LEU A 400 33.42 -14.67 16.46
C LEU A 400 33.29 -13.73 17.69
N GLU A 401 32.11 -13.15 17.90
CA GLU A 401 31.80 -12.18 18.97
C GLU A 401 30.51 -12.64 19.68
N THR A 402 30.56 -13.86 20.21
CA THR A 402 29.39 -14.67 20.61
C THR A 402 28.49 -14.07 21.70
N SER A 403 28.99 -13.10 22.46
CA SER A 403 28.25 -12.40 23.51
C SER A 403 27.26 -11.35 22.99
N GLU A 404 27.26 -11.02 21.69
CA GLU A 404 26.48 -9.93 21.13
C GLU A 404 25.44 -10.36 20.09
N VAL A 405 24.30 -9.65 20.07
CA VAL A 405 23.21 -9.83 19.10
C VAL A 405 22.78 -8.46 18.59
N LEU A 406 22.84 -8.25 17.28
CA LEU A 406 22.36 -7.03 16.65
C LEU A 406 20.92 -7.23 16.15
N ILE A 407 19.99 -6.51 16.75
CA ILE A 407 18.58 -6.46 16.34
C ILE A 407 18.44 -5.41 15.25
N VAL A 408 17.93 -5.81 14.08
CA VAL A 408 17.74 -4.95 12.91
C VAL A 408 16.27 -4.93 12.50
N LYS A 409 15.73 -3.74 12.20
CA LYS A 409 14.40 -3.56 11.61
C LYS A 409 14.54 -3.07 10.15
N GLN A 410 14.15 -3.91 9.18
CA GLN A 410 14.10 -3.57 7.76
C GLN A 410 12.69 -3.10 7.41
N PHE A 411 12.59 -1.93 6.78
CA PHE A 411 11.39 -1.39 6.16
C PHE A 411 11.58 -1.52 4.63
N HIS A 412 10.81 -2.40 3.99
CA HIS A 412 10.96 -2.78 2.59
C HIS A 412 9.75 -2.29 1.79
N PHE A 413 9.91 -1.18 1.06
CA PHE A 413 8.87 -0.60 0.22
C PHE A 413 8.79 -1.33 -1.14
N LEU A 414 7.60 -1.84 -1.47
CA LEU A 414 7.39 -2.73 -2.63
C LEU A 414 6.78 -2.04 -3.85
N SER A 415 6.21 -0.85 -3.67
CA SER A 415 5.33 -0.23 -4.69
C SER A 415 6.01 0.73 -5.66
N TRP A 416 7.32 0.98 -5.52
CA TRP A 416 8.04 1.88 -6.43
C TRP A 416 8.26 1.21 -7.80
N PRO A 417 7.76 1.76 -8.91
CA PRO A 417 7.99 1.23 -10.26
C PRO A 417 9.44 1.43 -10.73
N ASP A 418 9.78 0.78 -11.85
CA ASP A 418 11.17 0.52 -12.24
C ASP A 418 11.85 1.64 -13.03
N HIS A 419 11.10 2.22 -13.94
CA HIS A 419 11.55 3.29 -14.81
C HIS A 419 10.85 4.63 -14.51
N ASP A 420 9.89 4.62 -13.58
CA ASP A 420 9.00 5.73 -13.23
C ASP A 420 9.05 6.11 -11.74
N CYS A 421 8.24 7.10 -11.36
CA CYS A 421 7.90 7.42 -9.98
C CYS A 421 6.51 6.86 -9.61
N LEU A 422 6.12 6.95 -8.35
CA LEU A 422 4.76 6.59 -7.93
C LEU A 422 3.74 7.52 -8.58
N SER A 423 2.60 6.97 -9.00
CA SER A 423 1.48 7.74 -9.57
C SER A 423 0.86 8.72 -8.58
N ILE A 424 0.91 8.40 -7.27
CA ILE A 424 0.55 9.31 -6.17
C ILE A 424 1.60 9.30 -5.05
N PRO A 425 1.78 10.40 -4.29
CA PRO A 425 2.74 10.45 -3.19
C PRO A 425 2.38 9.62 -1.96
N THR A 426 1.08 9.45 -1.68
CA THR A 426 0.56 8.99 -0.38
C THR A 426 1.22 7.68 0.14
N PRO A 427 1.45 6.62 -0.66
CA PRO A 427 2.09 5.39 -0.18
C PRO A 427 3.50 5.60 0.39
N LEU A 428 4.27 6.56 -0.15
CA LEU A 428 5.63 6.85 0.33
C LEU A 428 5.60 7.71 1.61
N LEU A 429 4.63 8.63 1.72
CA LEU A 429 4.38 9.40 2.93
C LEU A 429 3.94 8.49 4.10
N GLU A 430 3.10 7.50 3.81
CA GLU A 430 2.68 6.48 4.78
C GLU A 430 3.83 5.58 5.21
N PHE A 431 4.62 5.08 4.26
CA PHE A 431 5.83 4.30 4.55
C PHE A 431 6.83 5.08 5.41
N ARG A 432 7.05 6.38 5.11
CA ARG A 432 7.87 7.27 5.95
C ARG A 432 7.27 7.44 7.34
N GLN A 433 5.95 7.65 7.46
CA GLN A 433 5.28 7.82 8.74
C GLN A 433 5.42 6.56 9.61
N ARG A 434 5.16 5.37 9.06
CA ARG A 434 5.37 4.10 9.76
C ARG A 434 6.82 3.93 10.23
N PHE A 435 7.79 4.23 9.37
CA PHE A 435 9.21 4.26 9.76
C PHE A 435 9.48 5.22 10.92
N ARG A 436 9.00 6.47 10.85
CA ARG A 436 9.27 7.48 11.88
C ARG A 436 8.51 7.27 13.20
N THR A 437 7.38 6.55 13.18
CA THR A 437 6.72 6.06 14.41
C THR A 437 7.54 4.95 15.09
N ASP A 438 8.16 4.07 14.32
CA ASP A 438 9.01 2.99 14.83
C ASP A 438 10.45 3.44 15.20
N TYR A 439 10.98 4.49 14.57
CA TYR A 439 12.37 4.90 14.68
C TYR A 439 12.69 5.56 16.03
N LYS A 440 13.38 4.80 16.89
CA LYS A 440 14.01 5.34 18.09
C LYS A 440 15.35 5.96 17.71
N LYS A 441 15.54 7.25 18.04
CA LYS A 441 16.80 7.97 17.77
C LYS A 441 17.97 7.20 18.39
N SER A 442 18.94 6.81 17.55
CA SER A 442 20.15 6.09 17.97
C SER A 442 21.40 6.84 17.50
N SER A 443 22.59 6.39 17.94
CA SER A 443 23.88 6.81 17.39
C SER A 443 24.26 6.05 16.10
N SER A 444 23.53 4.99 15.74
CA SER A 444 23.74 4.26 14.48
C SER A 444 23.08 4.98 13.29
N PRO A 445 23.72 5.02 12.12
CA PRO A 445 23.15 5.61 10.91
C PRO A 445 22.03 4.74 10.35
N ILE A 446 21.06 5.37 9.68
CA ILE A 446 20.00 4.66 8.96
C ILE A 446 20.55 4.21 7.60
N LEU A 447 20.58 2.91 7.33
CA LEU A 447 20.99 2.38 6.04
C LEU A 447 19.85 2.49 5.03
N VAL A 448 20.04 3.23 3.94
CA VAL A 448 19.05 3.39 2.86
C VAL A 448 19.63 2.84 1.57
N HIS A 449 18.92 1.90 0.93
CA HIS A 449 19.33 1.35 -0.35
C HIS A 449 18.16 1.10 -1.32
N CYS A 450 18.48 1.19 -2.60
CA CYS A 450 17.71 0.62 -3.70
C CYS A 450 18.67 -0.30 -4.48
N SER A 451 18.56 -0.45 -5.80
CA SER A 451 19.57 -1.22 -6.55
C SER A 451 20.94 -0.52 -6.56
N ALA A 452 21.00 0.77 -6.94
CA ALA A 452 22.23 1.55 -7.05
C ALA A 452 22.55 2.44 -5.83
N GLY A 453 21.57 2.69 -4.96
CA GLY A 453 21.74 3.56 -3.79
C GLY A 453 21.83 5.05 -4.08
N VAL A 454 21.21 5.54 -5.17
CA VAL A 454 21.28 6.96 -5.57
C VAL A 454 19.93 7.58 -5.96
N GLY A 455 19.15 6.92 -6.83
CA GLY A 455 17.84 7.41 -7.29
C GLY A 455 16.74 7.38 -6.21
N ARG A 456 16.00 6.27 -6.13
CA ARG A 456 14.96 6.04 -5.09
C ARG A 456 15.47 6.36 -3.67
N SER A 457 16.71 5.97 -3.35
CA SER A 457 17.38 6.25 -2.07
C SER A 457 17.59 7.75 -1.79
N GLY A 458 18.12 8.52 -2.74
CA GLY A 458 18.28 9.97 -2.57
C GLY A 458 16.94 10.69 -2.45
N THR A 459 15.93 10.21 -3.21
CA THR A 459 14.57 10.74 -3.14
C THR A 459 13.95 10.53 -1.75
N PHE A 460 14.12 9.34 -1.15
CA PHE A 460 13.67 9.07 0.21
C PHE A 460 14.46 9.86 1.26
N ILE A 461 15.79 9.91 1.18
CA ILE A 461 16.63 10.67 2.13
C ILE A 461 16.26 12.16 2.12
N ALA A 462 16.09 12.75 0.93
CA ALA A 462 15.65 14.13 0.80
C ALA A 462 14.25 14.34 1.37
N LEU A 463 13.27 13.50 1.01
CA LEU A 463 11.92 13.57 1.58
C LEU A 463 11.94 13.51 3.11
N ASP A 464 12.74 12.59 3.66
CA ASP A 464 12.76 12.33 5.10
C ASP A 464 13.41 13.46 5.90
N ALA A 465 14.54 13.99 5.43
CA ALA A 465 15.22 15.13 6.04
C ALA A 465 14.49 16.47 5.83
N LEU A 466 13.91 16.69 4.65
CA LEU A 466 13.29 17.99 4.32
C LEU A 466 11.92 18.17 4.99
N LEU A 467 11.19 17.08 5.28
CA LEU A 467 10.00 17.17 6.15
C LEU A 467 10.38 17.49 7.61
N GLU A 468 11.53 17.02 8.12
CA GLU A 468 12.06 17.50 9.42
C GLU A 468 12.48 18.98 9.38
N MET A 469 12.98 19.46 8.22
CA MET A 469 13.35 20.86 8.01
C MET A 469 12.12 21.77 8.08
N ILE A 470 11.07 21.47 7.32
CA ILE A 470 9.81 22.23 7.36
C ILE A 470 9.23 22.29 8.78
N GLN A 471 9.19 21.14 9.47
CA GLN A 471 8.76 21.03 10.88
C GLN A 471 9.59 21.88 11.87
N SER A 472 10.71 22.47 11.44
CA SER A 472 11.64 23.20 12.30
C SER A 472 11.93 24.64 11.87
N GLN A 473 11.63 25.03 10.62
CA GLN A 473 12.08 26.31 10.03
C GLN A 473 11.07 27.02 9.10
N ASP A 474 9.87 26.46 8.82
CA ASP A 474 8.88 27.04 7.89
C ASP A 474 9.42 27.37 6.47
N MET A 475 10.54 26.75 6.11
CA MET A 475 11.25 26.93 4.84
C MET A 475 11.85 25.59 4.40
N ILE A 476 12.15 25.47 3.11
CA ILE A 476 12.78 24.28 2.53
C ILE A 476 13.76 24.70 1.42
N ASP A 477 14.88 23.98 1.31
CA ASP A 477 15.83 24.18 0.22
C ASP A 477 16.17 22.84 -0.45
N ILE A 478 15.40 22.50 -1.48
CA ILE A 478 15.43 21.19 -2.14
C ILE A 478 16.67 21.06 -3.03
N LEU A 479 17.04 22.15 -3.71
CA LEU A 479 18.22 22.23 -4.56
C LEU A 479 19.52 22.13 -3.74
N GLU A 480 19.68 22.96 -2.70
CA GLU A 480 20.87 22.95 -1.86
C GLU A 480 21.01 21.64 -1.08
N PHE A 481 19.91 21.05 -0.60
CA PHE A 481 19.97 19.73 0.04
C PHE A 481 20.40 18.64 -0.95
N THR A 482 19.85 18.65 -2.17
CA THR A 482 20.22 17.68 -3.22
C THR A 482 21.66 17.86 -3.69
N TYR A 483 22.14 19.10 -3.79
CA TYR A 483 23.54 19.42 -4.06
C TYR A 483 24.47 18.88 -2.96
N ARG A 484 24.16 19.10 -1.68
CA ARG A 484 24.94 18.54 -0.56
C ARG A 484 24.89 17.01 -0.49
N MET A 485 23.79 16.36 -0.88
CA MET A 485 23.81 14.91 -1.12
C MET A 485 24.76 14.53 -2.26
N ARG A 486 24.79 15.29 -3.36
CA ARG A 486 25.69 15.05 -4.50
C ARG A 486 27.16 15.32 -4.23
N GLN A 487 27.48 16.15 -3.24
CA GLN A 487 28.84 16.28 -2.68
C GLN A 487 29.28 14.98 -1.99
N ASN A 488 28.39 14.32 -1.24
CA ASN A 488 28.69 13.09 -0.51
C ASN A 488 28.56 11.81 -1.36
N ARG A 489 27.71 11.76 -2.41
CA ARG A 489 27.58 10.58 -3.31
C ARG A 489 27.09 10.99 -4.70
N VAL A 490 27.69 10.44 -5.75
CA VAL A 490 27.28 10.71 -7.15
C VAL A 490 25.78 10.47 -7.40
N TYR A 491 25.18 11.28 -8.27
CA TYR A 491 23.81 11.08 -8.81
C TYR A 491 22.66 10.91 -7.79
N MET A 492 22.82 11.39 -6.56
CA MET A 492 21.74 11.41 -5.57
C MET A 492 20.54 12.20 -6.13
N ILE A 493 19.36 11.54 -6.11
CA ILE A 493 18.20 11.82 -6.98
C ILE A 493 18.63 11.75 -8.46
N GLN A 494 18.34 10.64 -9.12
CA GLN A 494 19.03 10.25 -10.36
C GLN A 494 18.34 10.75 -11.64
N THR A 495 17.04 11.01 -11.60
CA THR A 495 16.27 11.53 -12.73
C THR A 495 15.52 12.80 -12.36
N VAL A 496 15.24 13.63 -13.37
CA VAL A 496 14.43 14.84 -13.20
C VAL A 496 13.01 14.52 -12.71
N ASP A 497 12.44 13.38 -13.11
CA ASP A 497 11.11 12.97 -12.66
C ASP A 497 11.11 12.53 -11.19
N GLN A 498 12.21 11.96 -10.67
CA GLN A 498 12.39 11.72 -9.24
C GLN A 498 12.47 13.04 -8.44
N TYR A 499 13.02 14.10 -9.05
CA TYR A 499 13.10 15.44 -8.46
C TYR A 499 11.73 16.15 -8.46
N VAL A 500 11.00 16.12 -9.58
CA VAL A 500 9.61 16.59 -9.68
C VAL A 500 8.70 15.82 -8.72
N PHE A 501 8.88 14.49 -8.61
CA PHE A 501 8.15 13.66 -7.68
C PHE A 501 8.47 13.98 -6.21
N LEU A 502 9.73 14.29 -5.87
CA LEU A 502 10.09 14.80 -4.53
C LEU A 502 9.31 16.08 -4.22
N TYR A 503 9.31 17.07 -5.13
CA TYR A 503 8.52 18.30 -4.98
C TYR A 503 7.02 18.02 -4.74
N ARG A 504 6.38 17.18 -5.58
CA ARG A 504 4.97 16.78 -5.41
C ARG A 504 4.72 16.06 -4.07
N THR A 505 5.67 15.24 -3.62
CA THR A 505 5.56 14.47 -2.37
C THR A 505 5.76 15.33 -1.12
N LEU A 506 6.65 16.30 -1.18
CA LEU A 506 6.80 17.31 -0.12
C LEU A 506 5.54 18.17 -0.01
N ILE A 507 4.94 18.56 -1.14
CA ILE A 507 3.68 19.31 -1.18
C ILE A 507 2.51 18.52 -0.57
N GLU A 508 2.29 17.27 -0.98
CA GLU A 508 1.23 16.44 -0.38
C GLU A 508 1.55 16.14 1.11
N GLY A 509 2.83 15.95 1.44
CA GLY A 509 3.30 15.76 2.82
C GLY A 509 2.98 16.95 3.72
N ILE A 510 3.28 18.18 3.28
CA ILE A 510 2.96 19.45 3.95
C ILE A 510 1.46 19.57 4.23
N LEU A 511 0.63 19.31 3.21
CA LEU A 511 -0.82 19.45 3.32
C LEU A 511 -1.44 18.43 4.28
N THR A 512 -0.85 17.24 4.36
CA THR A 512 -1.36 16.11 5.14
C THR A 512 -0.73 15.96 6.52
N MET A 513 0.14 16.90 6.95
CA MET A 513 0.75 16.88 8.29
C MET A 513 -0.30 16.83 9.41
N ASN A 514 -1.41 17.55 9.24
CA ASN A 514 -2.43 17.77 10.26
C ASN A 514 -3.71 16.93 10.05
N THR A 515 -3.70 15.92 9.18
CA THR A 515 -4.88 15.06 8.92
C THR A 515 -4.95 13.83 9.83
N ASN A 516 -3.96 13.64 10.69
CA ASN A 516 -3.79 12.47 11.53
C ASN A 516 -3.46 12.86 12.98
N VAL A 517 -3.98 12.12 13.95
CA VAL A 517 -3.72 12.35 15.38
C VAL A 517 -3.35 11.03 16.08
N SER A 518 -2.33 11.05 16.94
CA SER A 518 -1.95 9.85 17.71
C SER A 518 -3.01 9.53 18.77
N LEU A 519 -3.21 8.25 19.10
CA LEU A 519 -4.15 7.85 20.16
C LEU A 519 -3.76 8.45 21.51
N GLN A 520 -2.47 8.52 21.83
CA GLN A 520 -1.96 9.13 23.06
C GLN A 520 -2.29 10.62 23.14
N GLU A 521 -2.17 11.36 22.04
CA GLU A 521 -2.59 12.76 21.99
C GLU A 521 -4.11 12.89 22.09
N PHE A 522 -4.86 12.09 21.32
CA PHE A 522 -6.31 12.13 21.29
C PHE A 522 -6.93 11.80 22.66
N MET A 523 -6.33 10.90 23.46
CA MET A 523 -6.70 10.64 24.85
C MET A 523 -6.77 11.93 25.70
N VAL A 524 -5.80 12.82 25.51
CA VAL A 524 -5.58 14.03 26.32
C VAL A 524 -6.32 15.23 25.75
N THR A 525 -6.24 15.45 24.43
CA THR A 525 -6.78 16.64 23.78
C THR A 525 -8.26 16.52 23.43
N ARG A 526 -8.73 15.30 23.12
CA ARG A 526 -10.04 15.00 22.53
C ARG A 526 -10.35 15.84 21.27
N LYS A 527 -9.31 16.18 20.51
CA LYS A 527 -9.38 17.04 19.32
C LYS A 527 -8.65 16.42 18.13
N VAL A 528 -9.09 16.78 16.93
CA VAL A 528 -8.36 16.62 15.68
C VAL A 528 -7.66 17.93 15.31
N HIS A 529 -6.56 17.90 14.55
CA HIS A 529 -5.80 19.10 14.19
C HIS A 529 -6.41 19.91 13.03
N MET A 530 -7.28 19.30 12.23
CA MET A 530 -7.90 19.91 11.05
C MET A 530 -9.37 19.50 10.96
N ASP A 531 -10.25 20.45 10.65
CA ASP A 531 -11.70 20.20 10.55
C ASP A 531 -12.04 19.18 9.44
N MET A 532 -13.08 18.39 9.67
CA MET A 532 -13.48 17.30 8.76
C MET A 532 -13.89 17.81 7.37
N LYS A 533 -14.50 19.01 7.28
CA LYS A 533 -14.94 19.61 6.02
C LYS A 533 -13.77 20.19 5.24
N ASP A 534 -12.80 20.80 5.93
CA ASP A 534 -11.57 21.27 5.29
C ASP A 534 -10.67 20.11 4.84
N GLN A 535 -10.61 19.04 5.62
CA GLN A 535 -9.99 17.78 5.20
C GLN A 535 -10.67 17.20 3.95
N TYR A 536 -12.01 17.19 3.90
CA TYR A 536 -12.74 16.69 2.74
C TYR A 536 -12.48 17.53 1.47
N LYS A 537 -12.48 18.87 1.58
CA LYS A 537 -12.08 19.77 0.47
C LYS A 537 -10.66 19.47 -0.02
N LEU A 538 -9.72 19.22 0.90
CA LEU A 538 -8.35 18.86 0.56
C LEU A 538 -8.28 17.48 -0.15
N LEU A 539 -9.11 16.50 0.24
CA LEU A 539 -9.23 15.25 -0.50
C LEU A 539 -9.69 15.47 -1.94
N GLU A 540 -10.67 16.34 -2.19
CA GLU A 540 -11.14 16.66 -3.54
C GLU A 540 -10.08 17.40 -4.37
N GLN A 541 -9.36 18.35 -3.75
CA GLN A 541 -8.24 19.05 -4.38
C GLN A 541 -7.14 18.07 -4.82
N LEU A 542 -6.70 17.18 -3.92
CA LEU A 542 -5.70 16.16 -4.23
C LEU A 542 -6.23 15.06 -5.18
N GLN A 543 -7.54 14.78 -5.18
CA GLN A 543 -8.15 13.84 -6.12
C GLN A 543 -8.11 14.36 -7.56
N SER A 544 -8.17 15.68 -7.76
CA SER A 544 -8.15 16.30 -9.09
C SER A 544 -6.83 16.12 -9.87
N SER A 545 -5.77 15.57 -9.27
CA SER A 545 -4.52 15.20 -9.94
C SER A 545 -4.42 13.73 -10.36
N ILE A 546 -5.44 12.90 -10.10
CA ILE A 546 -5.49 11.51 -10.59
C ILE A 546 -6.31 11.44 -11.88
N GLU A 547 -5.65 11.05 -12.96
CA GLU A 547 -6.32 10.71 -14.22
C GLU A 547 -6.92 9.30 -14.19
N PHE A 548 -8.13 9.15 -14.72
CA PHE A 548 -8.83 7.87 -14.80
C PHE A 548 -9.20 7.57 -16.26
N SER A 549 -8.78 6.39 -16.75
CA SER A 549 -9.30 5.83 -18.01
C SER A 549 -10.47 4.89 -17.71
N TYR A 550 -11.48 4.92 -18.58
CA TYR A 550 -12.74 4.18 -18.47
C TYR A 550 -13.11 3.49 -19.79
N ARG A 551 -12.14 3.18 -20.64
CA ARG A 551 -12.32 2.69 -22.01
C ARG A 551 -13.15 1.40 -22.05
N ALA A 552 -12.86 0.44 -21.18
CA ALA A 552 -13.65 -0.80 -21.13
C ALA A 552 -15.08 -0.57 -20.60
N ALA A 553 -15.26 0.37 -19.67
CA ALA A 553 -16.56 0.68 -19.07
C ALA A 553 -17.51 1.47 -20.01
N LEU A 554 -16.93 2.22 -20.95
CA LEU A 554 -17.62 3.03 -21.97
C LEU A 554 -17.70 2.34 -23.34
N ASP A 555 -17.20 1.11 -23.47
CA ASP A 555 -17.38 0.32 -24.68
C ASP A 555 -18.89 0.03 -24.90
N PRO A 556 -19.43 0.17 -26.13
CA PRO A 556 -20.84 -0.07 -26.41
C PRO A 556 -21.40 -1.43 -25.95
N ALA A 557 -20.57 -2.47 -25.84
CA ALA A 557 -20.96 -3.79 -25.32
C ALA A 557 -20.95 -3.90 -23.78
N ASN A 558 -20.60 -2.82 -23.08
CA ASN A 558 -20.44 -2.76 -21.63
C ASN A 558 -21.21 -1.61 -20.94
N ILE A 559 -21.69 -0.60 -21.68
CA ILE A 559 -22.41 0.56 -21.11
C ILE A 559 -23.60 0.12 -20.24
N ASP A 560 -24.40 -0.83 -20.71
CA ASP A 560 -25.59 -1.36 -20.05
C ASP A 560 -25.29 -2.25 -18.82
N LYS A 561 -24.04 -2.69 -18.65
CA LYS A 561 -23.58 -3.46 -17.50
C LYS A 561 -23.39 -2.59 -16.25
N ASN A 562 -23.39 -1.27 -16.39
CA ASN A 562 -23.23 -0.30 -15.31
C ASN A 562 -24.58 0.06 -14.70
N ARG A 563 -24.79 -0.15 -13.39
CA ARG A 563 -26.06 0.19 -12.72
C ARG A 563 -26.26 1.71 -12.61
N VAL A 564 -25.19 2.48 -12.57
CA VAL A 564 -25.19 3.94 -12.50
C VAL A 564 -24.11 4.48 -13.43
N GLU A 565 -24.51 5.28 -14.42
CA GLU A 565 -23.66 5.83 -15.49
C GLU A 565 -22.43 6.59 -14.97
N SER A 566 -22.58 7.36 -13.88
CA SER A 566 -21.49 8.13 -13.26
C SER A 566 -20.54 7.27 -12.39
N ILE A 567 -20.84 5.99 -12.19
CA ILE A 567 -20.10 5.06 -11.31
C ILE A 567 -19.47 3.95 -12.16
N LEU A 568 -18.41 4.29 -12.88
CA LEU A 568 -17.67 3.37 -13.75
C LEU A 568 -16.45 2.77 -13.05
N ALA A 569 -16.08 1.54 -13.41
CA ALA A 569 -14.81 0.92 -13.04
C ALA A 569 -13.69 1.42 -13.96
N SER A 570 -12.54 1.78 -13.40
CA SER A 570 -11.39 2.32 -14.16
C SER A 570 -10.53 1.20 -14.74
N ASP A 571 -9.95 1.42 -15.93
CA ASP A 571 -9.11 0.41 -16.60
C ASP A 571 -7.90 0.00 -15.76
N ASN A 572 -7.39 0.93 -14.93
CA ASN A 572 -6.25 0.73 -14.02
C ASN A 572 -6.59 -0.01 -12.71
N SER A 573 -7.86 -0.36 -12.46
CA SER A 573 -8.25 -1.08 -11.24
C SER A 573 -9.37 -2.11 -11.43
N ARG A 574 -9.98 -2.23 -12.62
CA ARG A 574 -10.97 -3.28 -12.87
C ARG A 574 -10.34 -4.69 -12.81
N PRO A 575 -11.08 -5.71 -12.34
CA PRO A 575 -10.75 -7.09 -12.62
C PRO A 575 -11.03 -7.40 -14.11
N TYR A 576 -10.43 -8.49 -14.58
CA TYR A 576 -10.64 -9.04 -15.92
C TYR A 576 -11.37 -10.37 -15.79
N LEU A 577 -12.43 -10.58 -16.58
CA LEU A 577 -13.11 -11.87 -16.66
C LEU A 577 -12.41 -12.76 -17.67
N MET A 578 -11.83 -13.87 -17.19
CA MET A 578 -10.97 -14.78 -17.93
C MET A 578 -11.76 -15.98 -18.47
N THR A 579 -12.73 -16.48 -17.72
CA THR A 579 -13.61 -17.57 -18.15
C THR A 579 -14.41 -17.16 -19.38
N GLN A 580 -14.30 -17.94 -20.45
CA GLN A 580 -14.92 -17.65 -21.75
C GLN A 580 -16.39 -18.08 -21.76
N VAL A 581 -17.29 -17.14 -22.08
CA VAL A 581 -18.73 -17.39 -22.19
C VAL A 581 -19.26 -16.66 -23.43
N GLU A 582 -20.08 -17.35 -24.23
CA GLU A 582 -20.67 -16.80 -25.46
C GLU A 582 -21.39 -15.46 -25.21
N LYS A 583 -21.17 -14.49 -26.10
CA LYS A 583 -21.79 -13.14 -26.07
C LYS A 583 -21.49 -12.33 -24.79
N THR A 584 -20.44 -12.66 -24.06
CA THR A 584 -19.92 -11.85 -22.94
C THR A 584 -18.63 -11.13 -23.31
N THR A 585 -18.20 -10.20 -22.46
CA THR A 585 -16.94 -9.42 -22.57
C THR A 585 -16.01 -9.80 -21.41
N ASP A 586 -14.81 -9.21 -21.33
CA ASP A 586 -13.92 -9.36 -20.17
C ASP A 586 -14.27 -8.40 -19.01
N TYR A 587 -15.35 -7.63 -19.13
CA TYR A 587 -15.70 -6.53 -18.25
C TYR A 587 -16.84 -6.85 -17.26
N ILE A 588 -16.63 -6.43 -16.01
CA ILE A 588 -17.67 -6.23 -15.01
C ILE A 588 -17.40 -4.91 -14.26
N ASN A 589 -18.46 -4.23 -13.82
CA ASN A 589 -18.35 -3.02 -13.00
C ASN A 589 -17.93 -3.35 -11.56
N ALA A 590 -16.63 -3.61 -11.40
CA ALA A 590 -15.96 -3.87 -10.14
C ALA A 590 -14.56 -3.23 -10.14
N VAL A 591 -13.98 -3.01 -8.96
CA VAL A 591 -12.59 -2.56 -8.83
C VAL A 591 -11.85 -3.36 -7.75
N PHE A 592 -10.60 -3.70 -8.00
CA PHE A 592 -9.65 -4.10 -6.96
C PHE A 592 -9.40 -2.94 -6.01
N VAL A 593 -9.31 -3.26 -4.73
CA VAL A 593 -9.00 -2.33 -3.66
C VAL A 593 -8.08 -3.02 -2.65
N ASN A 594 -7.11 -2.29 -2.14
CA ASN A 594 -6.21 -2.80 -1.10
C ASN A 594 -6.90 -2.76 0.26
N SER A 595 -6.78 -3.82 1.06
CA SER A 595 -6.87 -3.68 2.52
C SER A 595 -5.63 -2.96 3.04
N TYR A 596 -5.61 -2.67 4.34
CA TYR A 596 -4.40 -2.19 4.99
C TYR A 596 -3.22 -3.18 4.91
N ARG A 597 -3.51 -4.50 4.95
CA ARG A 597 -2.50 -5.56 5.09
C ARG A 597 -2.10 -6.27 3.80
N GLN A 598 -2.93 -6.22 2.76
CA GLN A 598 -2.76 -6.99 1.53
C GLN A 598 -3.11 -6.15 0.29
N THR A 599 -2.44 -6.44 -0.82
CA THR A 599 -2.73 -5.87 -2.14
C THR A 599 -3.92 -6.56 -2.80
N SER A 600 -4.85 -5.80 -3.39
CA SER A 600 -5.95 -6.29 -4.24
C SER A 600 -6.87 -7.36 -3.64
N ASN A 601 -6.84 -7.57 -2.33
CA ASN A 601 -7.59 -8.61 -1.63
C ASN A 601 -9.09 -8.29 -1.47
N TYR A 602 -9.51 -7.05 -1.75
CA TYR A 602 -10.91 -6.66 -1.83
C TYR A 602 -11.28 -6.39 -3.29
N ILE A 603 -12.41 -6.94 -3.74
CA ILE A 603 -13.06 -6.56 -4.99
C ILE A 603 -14.36 -5.83 -4.64
N VAL A 604 -14.41 -4.52 -4.91
CA VAL A 604 -15.57 -3.68 -4.64
C VAL A 604 -16.43 -3.57 -5.90
N THR A 605 -17.68 -4.05 -5.82
CA THR A 605 -18.59 -4.21 -6.97
C THR A 605 -20.02 -3.77 -6.67
N GLN A 606 -20.76 -3.41 -7.71
CA GLN A 606 -22.21 -3.19 -7.64
C GLN A 606 -22.97 -4.50 -7.38
N TYR A 607 -24.24 -4.40 -6.97
CA TYR A 607 -25.12 -5.58 -7.00
C TYR A 607 -25.42 -5.96 -8.46
N PRO A 608 -25.41 -7.26 -8.84
CA PRO A 608 -25.53 -7.66 -10.24
C PRO A 608 -26.84 -7.21 -10.87
N LEU A 609 -26.82 -6.91 -12.15
CA LEU A 609 -28.02 -6.72 -12.96
C LEU A 609 -28.47 -8.10 -13.48
N PRO A 610 -29.74 -8.29 -13.86
CA PRO A 610 -30.22 -9.60 -14.34
C PRO A 610 -29.37 -10.20 -15.46
N HIS A 611 -28.89 -9.37 -16.40
CA HIS A 611 -28.02 -9.77 -17.50
C HIS A 611 -26.54 -9.88 -17.14
N THR A 612 -26.10 -9.37 -15.98
CA THR A 612 -24.70 -9.47 -15.49
C THR A 612 -24.52 -10.47 -14.35
N LEU A 613 -25.55 -11.26 -14.01
CA LEU A 613 -25.44 -12.41 -13.09
C LEU A 613 -24.32 -13.37 -13.47
N ILE A 614 -24.19 -13.68 -14.77
CA ILE A 614 -23.15 -14.58 -15.27
C ILE A 614 -21.75 -13.97 -15.16
N ASP A 615 -21.62 -12.66 -15.38
CA ASP A 615 -20.36 -11.92 -15.22
C ASP A 615 -19.95 -11.83 -13.74
N PHE A 616 -20.91 -11.79 -12.81
CA PHE A 616 -20.64 -11.87 -11.37
C PHE A 616 -20.13 -13.25 -10.94
N TRP A 617 -20.69 -14.34 -11.47
CA TRP A 617 -20.19 -15.68 -11.16
C TRP A 617 -18.86 -16.01 -11.86
N ARG A 618 -18.61 -15.45 -13.06
CA ARG A 618 -17.27 -15.40 -13.67
C ARG A 618 -16.27 -14.68 -12.75
N LEU A 619 -16.62 -13.51 -12.22
CA LEU A 619 -15.77 -12.76 -11.26
C LEU A 619 -15.42 -13.58 -10.01
N VAL A 620 -16.42 -14.25 -9.42
CA VAL A 620 -16.25 -15.10 -8.23
C VAL A 620 -15.29 -16.28 -8.49
N TYR A 621 -15.41 -16.93 -9.65
CA TYR A 621 -14.56 -18.06 -10.05
C TYR A 621 -13.15 -17.60 -10.45
N ASP A 622 -13.04 -16.67 -11.40
CA ASP A 622 -11.79 -16.21 -12.01
C ASP A 622 -10.83 -15.60 -10.97
N HIS A 623 -11.37 -14.91 -9.96
CA HIS A 623 -10.59 -14.26 -8.89
C HIS A 623 -10.59 -15.05 -7.58
N ASN A 624 -10.99 -16.32 -7.62
CA ASN A 624 -10.94 -17.26 -6.50
C ASN A 624 -11.57 -16.72 -5.19
N ILE A 625 -12.73 -16.05 -5.28
CA ILE A 625 -13.41 -15.44 -4.12
C ILE A 625 -13.94 -16.51 -3.16
N SER A 626 -13.58 -16.44 -1.88
CA SER A 626 -14.11 -17.32 -0.81
C SER A 626 -15.27 -16.69 -0.03
N LEU A 627 -15.34 -15.36 -0.04
CA LEU A 627 -16.18 -14.56 0.85
C LEU A 627 -16.83 -13.40 0.11
N ILE A 628 -18.12 -13.21 0.34
CA ILE A 628 -18.92 -12.11 -0.20
C ILE A 628 -19.58 -11.38 0.97
N MET A 629 -19.35 -10.07 1.09
CA MET A 629 -20.00 -9.20 2.07
C MET A 629 -20.96 -8.26 1.35
N LEU A 630 -22.26 -8.49 1.50
CA LEU A 630 -23.34 -7.69 0.94
C LEU A 630 -23.82 -6.69 2.00
N ILE A 631 -23.49 -5.41 1.81
CA ILE A 631 -23.57 -4.34 2.81
C ILE A 631 -24.85 -3.50 2.58
N ASP A 632 -25.93 -4.18 2.21
CA ASP A 632 -27.26 -3.58 2.00
C ASP A 632 -28.36 -4.63 2.24
N SER A 633 -29.47 -4.19 2.83
CA SER A 633 -30.75 -4.87 2.71
C SER A 633 -31.38 -4.48 1.36
N ILE A 634 -31.09 -5.28 0.33
CA ILE A 634 -31.52 -5.00 -1.05
C ILE A 634 -32.95 -5.53 -1.26
N PRO A 635 -33.92 -4.69 -1.67
CA PRO A 635 -35.26 -5.15 -2.01
C PRO A 635 -35.20 -5.99 -3.28
N HIS A 636 -36.00 -7.05 -3.37
CA HIS A 636 -36.05 -7.92 -4.54
C HIS A 636 -37.07 -7.39 -5.56
N ASP A 637 -36.55 -6.71 -6.59
CA ASP A 637 -37.30 -6.20 -7.74
C ASP A 637 -36.68 -6.69 -9.07
N SER A 638 -37.23 -6.26 -10.20
CA SER A 638 -36.81 -6.68 -11.55
C SER A 638 -35.37 -6.33 -11.92
N LYS A 639 -34.69 -5.47 -11.14
CA LYS A 639 -33.29 -5.04 -11.30
C LYS A 639 -32.36 -5.54 -10.17
N THR A 640 -32.89 -6.31 -9.22
CA THR A 640 -32.20 -6.73 -7.98
C THR A 640 -32.58 -8.17 -7.58
N ILE A 641 -32.73 -9.04 -8.59
CA ILE A 641 -32.96 -10.48 -8.39
C ILE A 641 -31.79 -11.14 -7.65
N PRO A 642 -32.04 -12.10 -6.73
CA PRO A 642 -30.99 -12.85 -6.05
C PRO A 642 -30.01 -13.51 -7.03
N TYR A 643 -28.71 -13.36 -6.78
CA TYR A 643 -27.68 -14.13 -7.48
C TYR A 643 -27.44 -15.53 -6.90
N TRP A 644 -28.24 -15.94 -5.91
CA TRP A 644 -28.13 -17.20 -5.17
C TRP A 644 -29.50 -17.92 -5.11
N PRO A 645 -29.54 -19.26 -4.97
CA PRO A 645 -30.80 -20.01 -4.78
C PRO A 645 -31.49 -19.62 -3.48
N LEU A 646 -32.81 -19.45 -3.49
CA LEU A 646 -33.59 -19.11 -2.29
C LEU A 646 -33.96 -20.34 -1.45
N ILE A 647 -33.94 -21.54 -2.03
CA ILE A 647 -34.30 -22.79 -1.37
C ILE A 647 -33.01 -23.58 -1.08
N ILE A 648 -32.89 -24.13 0.13
CA ILE A 648 -31.74 -24.97 0.52
C ILE A 648 -31.71 -26.24 -0.34
N SER A 649 -30.51 -26.63 -0.77
CA SER A 649 -30.26 -27.73 -1.73
C SER A 649 -30.83 -27.55 -3.13
N GLN A 650 -31.41 -26.38 -3.46
CA GLN A 650 -31.80 -26.07 -4.85
C GLN A 650 -30.56 -25.73 -5.68
N ILE A 651 -30.38 -26.46 -6.78
CA ILE A 651 -29.40 -26.15 -7.82
C ILE A 651 -29.99 -25.08 -8.74
N VAL A 652 -29.24 -24.00 -9.00
CA VAL A 652 -29.56 -22.98 -10.00
C VAL A 652 -28.38 -22.83 -10.97
N SER A 653 -28.60 -23.15 -12.24
CA SER A 653 -27.59 -23.04 -13.30
C SER A 653 -27.57 -21.62 -13.89
N ILE A 654 -26.41 -20.96 -13.83
CA ILE A 654 -26.16 -19.62 -14.38
C ILE A 654 -25.04 -19.74 -15.42
N GLY A 655 -25.43 -20.12 -16.64
CA GLY A 655 -24.47 -20.47 -17.70
C GLY A 655 -23.66 -21.71 -17.34
N PRO A 656 -22.32 -21.67 -17.31
CA PRO A 656 -21.48 -22.81 -16.94
C PRO A 656 -21.32 -23.01 -15.42
N PHE A 657 -22.01 -22.23 -14.58
CA PHE A 657 -21.94 -22.36 -13.13
C PHE A 657 -23.22 -22.98 -12.56
N GLU A 658 -23.11 -23.97 -11.70
CA GLU A 658 -24.20 -24.46 -10.85
C GLU A 658 -23.99 -23.90 -9.43
N ILE A 659 -25.00 -23.21 -8.91
CA ILE A 659 -24.98 -22.63 -7.56
C ILE A 659 -25.99 -23.36 -6.68
N VAL A 660 -25.60 -23.73 -5.46
CA VAL A 660 -26.44 -24.41 -4.47
C VAL A 660 -26.39 -23.65 -3.14
N LEU A 661 -27.54 -23.43 -2.49
CA LEU A 661 -27.59 -22.94 -1.11
C LEU A 661 -27.47 -24.13 -0.16
N LEU A 662 -26.31 -24.31 0.50
CA LEU A 662 -26.09 -25.41 1.44
C LEU A 662 -26.69 -25.13 2.83
N SER A 663 -26.66 -23.88 3.28
CA SER A 663 -27.31 -23.46 4.53
C SER A 663 -27.49 -21.94 4.59
N GLN A 664 -28.50 -21.50 5.35
CA GLN A 664 -28.67 -20.12 5.77
C GLN A 664 -28.79 -20.08 7.31
N LYS A 665 -28.18 -19.07 7.93
CA LYS A 665 -28.24 -18.75 9.36
C LYS A 665 -28.40 -17.26 9.53
N GLU A 666 -28.88 -16.82 10.69
CA GLU A 666 -29.21 -15.42 10.92
C GLU A 666 -28.93 -15.04 12.37
N ASP A 667 -28.34 -13.86 12.58
CA ASP A 667 -28.18 -13.19 13.87
C ASP A 667 -28.74 -11.75 13.80
N ASP A 668 -28.65 -10.99 14.89
CA ASP A 668 -29.24 -9.64 14.97
C ASP A 668 -28.76 -8.67 13.88
N TYR A 669 -27.55 -8.89 13.33
CA TYR A 669 -26.88 -7.98 12.41
C TYR A 669 -26.71 -8.56 11.00
N LEU A 670 -26.53 -9.88 10.89
CA LEU A 670 -26.13 -10.57 9.67
C LEU A 670 -27.04 -11.75 9.31
N ILE A 671 -27.23 -11.95 8.02
CA ILE A 671 -27.65 -13.25 7.45
C ILE A 671 -26.40 -13.89 6.86
N GLU A 672 -26.01 -15.08 7.34
CA GLU A 672 -24.91 -15.88 6.78
C GLU A 672 -25.48 -16.98 5.88
N ARG A 673 -24.93 -17.11 4.67
CA ARG A 673 -25.25 -18.17 3.70
C ARG A 673 -23.98 -18.92 3.34
N THR A 674 -24.04 -20.25 3.40
CA THR A 674 -23.03 -21.11 2.79
C THR A 674 -23.54 -21.52 1.41
N LEU A 675 -22.85 -21.07 0.37
CA LEU A 675 -23.12 -21.42 -1.01
C LEU A 675 -22.08 -22.45 -1.48
N GLU A 676 -22.49 -23.32 -2.38
CA GLU A 676 -21.59 -24.11 -3.22
C GLU A 676 -21.69 -23.60 -4.65
N MET A 677 -20.54 -23.46 -5.32
CA MET A 677 -20.43 -23.14 -6.73
C MET A 677 -19.64 -24.27 -7.41
N LYS A 678 -20.19 -24.82 -8.49
CA LYS A 678 -19.53 -25.79 -9.35
C LYS A 678 -19.38 -25.21 -10.75
N TYR A 679 -18.18 -25.27 -11.32
CA TYR A 679 -17.96 -24.89 -12.73
C TYR A 679 -17.99 -26.13 -13.63
N LEU A 680 -18.99 -26.18 -14.52
CA LEU A 680 -19.20 -27.24 -15.49
C LEU A 680 -18.31 -27.03 -16.73
N ASN A 681 -17.12 -27.63 -16.73
CA ASN A 681 -16.25 -27.56 -17.89
C ASN A 681 -16.69 -28.56 -18.98
N LYS A 682 -16.69 -28.14 -20.26
CA LYS A 682 -16.94 -29.04 -21.41
C LYS A 682 -15.75 -29.96 -21.74
N ASN A 683 -14.65 -29.87 -21.00
CA ASN A 683 -13.43 -30.64 -21.25
C ASN A 683 -13.27 -31.79 -20.23
N PRO A 684 -13.42 -33.07 -20.64
CA PRO A 684 -13.50 -34.21 -19.72
C PRO A 684 -12.20 -34.58 -19.00
N LEU A 685 -11.08 -33.88 -19.27
CA LEU A 685 -9.79 -34.09 -18.62
C LEU A 685 -9.56 -33.19 -17.39
N THR A 686 -10.47 -32.26 -17.08
CA THR A 686 -10.40 -31.44 -15.87
C THR A 686 -11.45 -31.88 -14.87
N THR A 687 -11.04 -32.16 -13.62
CA THR A 687 -11.98 -32.40 -12.53
C THR A 687 -12.86 -31.19 -12.28
N ASP A 688 -14.16 -31.43 -12.05
CA ASP A 688 -15.12 -30.39 -11.66
C ASP A 688 -14.63 -29.67 -10.40
N ARG A 689 -14.37 -28.36 -10.50
CA ARG A 689 -13.93 -27.55 -9.37
C ARG A 689 -15.13 -27.03 -8.60
N THR A 690 -15.66 -27.87 -7.71
CA THR A 690 -16.60 -27.46 -6.66
C THR A 690 -15.90 -26.55 -5.65
N LYS A 691 -16.58 -25.48 -5.22
CA LYS A 691 -16.07 -24.52 -4.25
C LYS A 691 -17.16 -24.04 -3.30
N THR A 692 -16.89 -24.13 -2.01
CA THR A 692 -17.70 -23.49 -0.96
C THR A 692 -17.38 -21.99 -0.85
N ILE A 693 -18.41 -21.16 -0.73
CA ILE A 693 -18.34 -19.70 -0.60
C ILE A 693 -19.22 -19.28 0.57
N ARG A 694 -18.73 -18.40 1.45
CA ARG A 694 -19.56 -17.75 2.48
C ARG A 694 -20.06 -16.42 1.94
N GLN A 695 -21.36 -16.16 2.08
CA GLN A 695 -21.95 -14.85 1.83
C GLN A 695 -22.56 -14.34 3.14
N PHE A 696 -22.20 -13.13 3.53
CA PHE A 696 -22.85 -12.40 4.61
C PHE A 696 -23.66 -11.26 4.02
N GLN A 697 -24.87 -11.05 4.53
CA GLN A 697 -25.70 -9.90 4.22
C GLN A 697 -25.96 -9.08 5.48
N VAL A 698 -25.64 -7.80 5.44
CA VAL A 698 -25.94 -6.82 6.49
C VAL A 698 -27.42 -6.48 6.48
N LYS A 699 -28.08 -6.64 7.63
CA LYS A 699 -29.47 -6.22 7.85
C LYS A 699 -29.61 -4.70 7.97
N ASP A 700 -28.74 -4.11 8.79
CA ASP A 700 -28.74 -2.70 9.17
C ASP A 700 -27.38 -2.07 8.85
N ASN A 701 -27.32 -1.28 7.78
CA ASN A 701 -26.13 -0.56 7.33
C ASN A 701 -25.87 0.73 8.12
N THR A 702 -26.72 1.11 9.09
CA THR A 702 -26.43 2.21 10.02
C THR A 702 -25.44 1.80 11.13
N ARG A 703 -25.32 0.49 11.42
CA ARG A 703 -24.51 -0.05 12.53
C ARG A 703 -23.31 -0.89 12.07
N LEU A 704 -22.53 -0.36 11.12
CA LEU A 704 -21.41 -1.11 10.52
C LEU A 704 -20.19 -1.33 11.44
N LEU A 705 -19.95 -0.52 12.47
CA LEU A 705 -18.74 -0.63 13.31
C LEU A 705 -18.60 -2.01 14.02
N PRO A 706 -19.62 -2.55 14.72
CA PRO A 706 -19.57 -3.92 15.26
C PRO A 706 -19.33 -4.99 14.17
N ILE A 707 -19.95 -4.83 13.00
CA ILE A 707 -19.86 -5.78 11.89
C ILE A 707 -18.44 -5.80 11.31
N VAL A 708 -17.85 -4.63 11.05
CA VAL A 708 -16.46 -4.50 10.56
C VAL A 708 -15.47 -5.08 11.58
N LYS A 709 -15.68 -4.87 12.89
CA LYS A 709 -14.86 -5.48 13.94
C LYS A 709 -14.92 -7.01 13.93
N ARG A 710 -16.11 -7.61 13.72
CA ARG A 710 -16.26 -9.07 13.55
C ARG A 710 -15.59 -9.55 12.26
N PHE A 711 -15.84 -8.89 11.14
CA PHE A 711 -15.25 -9.20 9.84
C PHE A 711 -13.72 -9.22 9.90
N LEU A 712 -13.09 -8.18 10.44
CA LEU A 712 -11.63 -8.13 10.61
C LEU A 712 -11.10 -9.25 11.51
N LYS A 713 -11.86 -9.69 12.53
CA LYS A 713 -11.50 -10.85 13.36
C LYS A 713 -11.57 -12.16 12.57
N GLU A 714 -12.61 -12.38 11.77
CA GLU A 714 -12.75 -13.58 10.93
C GLU A 714 -11.67 -13.63 9.83
N MET A 715 -11.40 -12.50 9.14
CA MET A 715 -10.34 -12.39 8.12
C MET A 715 -8.96 -12.78 8.66
N ARG A 716 -8.59 -12.25 9.83
CA ARG A 716 -7.29 -12.55 10.49
C ARG A 716 -7.17 -14.01 10.93
N ALA A 717 -8.28 -14.66 11.29
CA ALA A 717 -8.28 -16.04 11.74
C ALA A 717 -8.21 -17.08 10.60
N ARG A 718 -8.61 -16.69 9.38
CA ARG A 718 -8.80 -17.60 8.24
C ARG A 718 -7.83 -17.37 7.08
N SER A 719 -7.06 -16.28 7.08
CA SER A 719 -6.12 -15.91 6.01
C SER A 719 -6.75 -15.85 4.61
N GLU A 720 -8.05 -15.50 4.54
CA GLU A 720 -8.80 -15.46 3.28
C GLU A 720 -8.21 -14.39 2.34
N GLN A 721 -7.93 -14.80 1.10
CA GLN A 721 -7.09 -14.00 0.20
C GLN A 721 -7.87 -12.99 -0.64
N ASN A 722 -9.07 -13.32 -1.12
CA ASN A 722 -9.87 -12.44 -1.97
C ASN A 722 -11.34 -12.42 -1.53
N VAL A 723 -11.87 -11.22 -1.28
CA VAL A 723 -13.21 -10.96 -0.75
C VAL A 723 -13.96 -10.00 -1.67
N ILE A 724 -15.23 -10.28 -1.98
CA ILE A 724 -16.12 -9.30 -2.60
C ILE A 724 -16.76 -8.43 -1.51
N LEU A 725 -16.67 -7.10 -1.66
CA LEU A 725 -17.42 -6.12 -0.87
C LEU A 725 -18.45 -5.43 -1.78
N GLN A 726 -19.73 -5.62 -1.49
CA GLN A 726 -20.82 -5.28 -2.40
C GLN A 726 -21.88 -4.43 -1.70
N CYS A 727 -22.35 -3.40 -2.39
CA CYS A 727 -23.57 -2.66 -2.06
C CYS A 727 -24.32 -2.37 -3.38
N LEU A 728 -25.53 -1.81 -3.33
CA LEU A 728 -26.39 -1.68 -4.52
C LEU A 728 -25.64 -1.09 -5.73
N ASN A 729 -24.94 0.04 -5.54
CA ASN A 729 -24.18 0.75 -6.59
C ASN A 729 -22.66 0.50 -6.57
N GLY A 730 -22.14 -0.30 -5.63
CA GLY A 730 -20.70 -0.59 -5.52
C GLY A 730 -19.83 0.60 -5.12
N VAL A 731 -20.40 1.63 -4.49
CA VAL A 731 -19.69 2.82 -4.00
C VAL A 731 -20.06 3.18 -2.56
N THR A 732 -21.35 3.29 -2.22
CA THR A 732 -21.80 3.90 -0.95
C THR A 732 -21.36 3.09 0.26
N TRP A 733 -22.04 1.99 0.56
CA TRP A 733 -21.76 1.21 1.76
C TRP A 733 -20.55 0.30 1.62
N SER A 734 -20.22 -0.16 0.41
CA SER A 734 -18.99 -0.90 0.15
C SER A 734 -17.74 -0.02 0.28
N GLY A 735 -17.78 1.22 -0.21
CA GLY A 735 -16.73 2.21 0.03
C GLY A 735 -16.59 2.52 1.53
N TYR A 736 -17.70 2.82 2.22
CA TYR A 736 -17.70 3.11 3.66
C TYR A 736 -17.14 1.96 4.50
N PHE A 737 -17.59 0.73 4.25
CA PHE A 737 -17.09 -0.47 4.93
C PHE A 737 -15.59 -0.64 4.73
N THR A 738 -15.09 -0.43 3.50
CA THR A 738 -13.66 -0.55 3.17
C THR A 738 -12.82 0.54 3.86
N ALA A 739 -13.33 1.78 3.90
CA ALA A 739 -12.69 2.89 4.60
C ALA A 739 -12.65 2.67 6.11
N LEU A 740 -13.74 2.18 6.71
CA LEU A 740 -13.80 1.85 8.12
C LEU A 740 -12.89 0.65 8.45
N SER A 741 -12.88 -0.42 7.63
CA SER A 741 -12.03 -1.58 7.85
C SER A 741 -10.55 -1.22 7.82
N ASN A 742 -10.13 -0.42 6.83
CA ASN A 742 -8.73 -0.02 6.70
C ASN A 742 -8.32 1.00 7.76
N SER A 743 -9.21 1.92 8.16
CA SER A 743 -8.94 2.88 9.24
C SER A 743 -8.79 2.18 10.59
N ILE A 744 -9.61 1.16 10.89
CA ILE A 744 -9.49 0.33 12.10
C ILE A 744 -8.18 -0.46 12.11
N ASP A 745 -7.83 -1.11 10.98
CA ASP A 745 -6.59 -1.86 10.84
C ASP A 745 -5.35 -0.95 11.00
N LYS A 746 -5.35 0.25 10.39
CA LYS A 746 -4.30 1.26 10.58
C LYS A 746 -4.20 1.70 12.03
N MET A 747 -5.33 2.10 12.64
CA MET A 747 -5.36 2.62 14.02
C MET A 747 -4.86 1.59 15.04
N GLN A 748 -5.27 0.32 14.93
CA GLN A 748 -4.75 -0.74 15.80
C GLN A 748 -3.23 -0.95 15.63
N THR A 749 -2.69 -0.75 14.43
CA THR A 749 -1.31 -1.11 14.10
C THR A 749 -0.30 0.02 14.32
N GLU A 750 -0.71 1.27 14.06
CA GLU A 750 0.13 2.46 14.18
C GLU A 750 -0.20 3.32 15.38
N GLN A 751 -1.33 3.04 16.08
CA GLN A 751 -1.85 3.84 17.19
C GLN A 751 -2.14 5.30 16.79
N ILE A 752 -2.62 5.50 15.54
CA ILE A 752 -2.90 6.79 14.92
C ILE A 752 -4.28 6.75 14.24
N ILE A 753 -5.08 7.79 14.44
CA ILE A 753 -6.36 8.02 13.74
C ILE A 753 -6.04 8.81 12.46
N ASP A 754 -6.20 8.19 11.29
CA ASP A 754 -6.00 8.81 9.97
C ASP A 754 -6.96 8.25 8.89
N PRO A 755 -8.25 8.60 8.94
CA PRO A 755 -9.18 8.27 7.87
C PRO A 755 -8.88 9.04 6.58
N PHE A 756 -8.24 10.22 6.65
CA PHE A 756 -7.89 11.02 5.47
C PHE A 756 -7.07 10.22 4.48
N LYS A 757 -5.90 9.71 4.89
CA LYS A 757 -5.02 9.01 3.95
C LYS A 757 -5.58 7.66 3.55
N THR A 758 -6.37 7.04 4.43
CA THR A 758 -7.14 5.85 4.10
C THR A 758 -8.09 6.12 2.92
N VAL A 759 -8.92 7.17 3.00
CA VAL A 759 -9.85 7.55 1.92
C VAL A 759 -9.12 8.03 0.66
N ARG A 760 -8.02 8.78 0.82
CA ARG A 760 -7.14 9.20 -0.28
C ARG A 760 -6.63 8.00 -1.09
N LEU A 761 -6.15 6.95 -0.42
CA LEU A 761 -5.68 5.73 -1.07
C LEU A 761 -6.84 4.99 -1.76
N LEU A 762 -7.99 4.82 -1.10
CA LEU A 762 -9.16 4.15 -1.67
C LEU A 762 -9.69 4.85 -2.93
N ARG A 763 -9.73 6.19 -2.91
CA ARG A 763 -10.16 7.00 -4.06
C ARG A 763 -9.24 6.86 -5.28
N THR A 764 -8.05 6.26 -5.18
CA THR A 764 -7.20 5.95 -6.36
C THR A 764 -7.78 4.83 -7.21
N ASN A 765 -8.48 3.86 -6.61
CA ASN A 765 -9.17 2.80 -7.35
C ASN A 765 -10.51 3.31 -7.89
N ARG A 766 -11.23 4.12 -7.09
CA ARG A 766 -12.55 4.64 -7.45
C ARG A 766 -12.83 6.02 -6.85
N LYS A 767 -12.79 7.07 -7.69
CA LYS A 767 -12.93 8.48 -7.28
C LYS A 767 -14.20 8.80 -6.47
N GLN A 768 -15.26 8.02 -6.63
CA GLN A 768 -16.57 8.21 -5.99
C GLN A 768 -16.66 7.67 -4.56
N PHE A 769 -15.67 6.92 -4.05
CA PHE A 769 -15.72 6.40 -2.68
C PHE A 769 -15.74 7.53 -1.64
N ILE A 770 -16.64 7.39 -0.67
CA ILE A 770 -16.84 8.28 0.48
C ILE A 770 -17.25 9.69 0.06
N ASP A 771 -18.55 10.00 0.10
CA ASP A 771 -19.03 11.39 0.04
C ASP A 771 -18.72 12.17 1.34
N GLN A 772 -19.02 13.48 1.38
CA GLN A 772 -18.71 14.30 2.56
C GLN A 772 -19.42 13.84 3.85
N ASN A 773 -20.69 13.44 3.76
CA ASN A 773 -21.46 12.98 4.92
C ASN A 773 -20.90 11.63 5.42
N GLN A 774 -20.54 10.76 4.49
CA GLN A 774 -19.81 9.52 4.79
C GLN A 774 -18.42 9.80 5.39
N TYR A 775 -17.73 10.86 5.00
CA TYR A 775 -16.43 11.24 5.56
C TYR A 775 -16.55 11.71 7.02
N GLU A 776 -17.52 12.58 7.31
CA GLU A 776 -17.82 13.04 8.67
C GLU A 776 -18.24 11.86 9.58
N ASN A 777 -19.12 10.97 9.09
CA ASN A 777 -19.53 9.76 9.82
C ASN A 777 -18.39 8.74 10.05
N LEU A 778 -17.46 8.62 9.09
CA LEU A 778 -16.27 7.76 9.22
C LEU A 778 -15.34 8.28 10.32
N PHE A 779 -15.16 9.60 10.42
CA PHE A 779 -14.39 10.22 11.51
C PHE A 779 -15.03 9.99 12.88
N VAL A 780 -16.35 10.17 13.00
CA VAL A 780 -17.09 9.87 14.24
C VAL A 780 -16.93 8.39 14.62
N SER A 781 -17.15 7.47 13.67
CA SER A 781 -16.99 6.02 13.89
C SER A 781 -15.58 5.64 14.36
N MET A 782 -14.55 6.32 13.86
CA MET A 782 -13.16 6.12 14.27
C MET A 782 -12.83 6.75 15.64
N ILE A 783 -13.48 7.85 16.00
CA ILE A 783 -13.40 8.46 17.32
C ILE A 783 -14.06 7.56 18.37
N ASP A 784 -15.24 7.02 18.09
CA ASP A 784 -15.95 6.09 18.97
C ASP A 784 -15.16 4.80 19.14
N TYR A 785 -14.62 4.26 18.04
CA TYR A 785 -13.78 3.08 18.11
C TYR A 785 -12.46 3.31 18.87
N ALA A 786 -11.84 4.49 18.71
CA ALA A 786 -10.68 4.87 19.52
C ALA A 786 -11.01 4.92 21.01
N GLN A 787 -12.15 5.52 21.39
CA GLN A 787 -12.60 5.56 22.79
C GLN A 787 -12.80 4.16 23.38
N GLU A 788 -13.47 3.27 22.65
CA GLU A 788 -13.70 1.88 23.07
C GLU A 788 -12.39 1.08 23.17
N TYR A 789 -11.49 1.23 22.20
CA TYR A 789 -10.17 0.58 22.21
C TYR A 789 -9.35 0.99 23.45
N LEU A 790 -9.40 2.28 23.79
CA LEU A 790 -8.70 2.84 24.95
C LEU A 790 -9.32 2.41 26.29
N SER A 791 -10.66 2.34 26.42
CA SER A 791 -11.30 1.84 27.64
C SER A 791 -11.02 0.35 27.85
N ASN A 792 -11.00 -0.45 26.78
CA ASN A 792 -10.67 -1.87 26.82
C ASN A 792 -9.18 -2.12 27.17
N GLY A 793 -8.26 -1.30 26.66
CA GLY A 793 -6.83 -1.37 27.03
C GLY A 793 -6.58 -0.98 28.50
N LEU A 794 -7.34 -0.02 29.03
CA LEU A 794 -7.26 0.37 30.44
C LEU A 794 -7.83 -0.69 31.39
N SER A 795 -8.91 -1.39 30.98
CA SER A 795 -9.46 -2.49 31.77
C SER A 795 -8.60 -3.76 31.71
N SER A 796 -7.95 -4.06 30.57
CA SER A 796 -6.95 -5.13 30.51
C SER A 796 -5.72 -4.83 31.36
N ASN A 797 -5.23 -3.58 31.37
CA ASN A 797 -4.08 -3.21 32.20
C ASN A 797 -4.42 -3.26 33.70
N ARG A 798 -5.61 -2.81 34.12
CA ARG A 798 -6.08 -3.01 35.51
C ARG A 798 -6.27 -4.47 35.88
N ALA A 799 -6.69 -5.33 34.95
CA ALA A 799 -6.75 -6.77 35.19
C ALA A 799 -5.34 -7.39 35.36
N VAL A 800 -4.35 -6.94 34.58
CA VAL A 800 -2.95 -7.35 34.73
C VAL A 800 -2.38 -6.85 36.06
N GLU A 801 -2.54 -5.57 36.42
CA GLU A 801 -2.12 -5.03 37.72
C GLU A 801 -2.74 -5.82 38.88
N ASN A 802 -4.06 -6.05 38.86
CA ASN A 802 -4.74 -6.86 39.88
C ASN A 802 -4.25 -8.31 39.91
N SER A 803 -3.86 -8.90 38.78
CA SER A 803 -3.27 -10.26 38.74
C SER A 803 -1.86 -10.31 39.32
N VAL A 804 -1.06 -9.24 39.15
CA VAL A 804 0.27 -9.09 39.75
C VAL A 804 0.15 -8.91 41.27
N TYR A 805 -0.83 -8.15 41.75
CA TYR A 805 -1.11 -8.02 43.18
C TYR A 805 -1.69 -9.29 43.81
N MET A 806 -2.39 -10.15 43.07
CA MET A 806 -2.91 -11.43 43.58
C MET A 806 -1.85 -12.53 43.78
N ASN A 807 -0.69 -12.45 43.12
CA ASN A 807 0.39 -13.44 43.25
C ASN A 807 1.51 -13.00 44.23
N ALA A 808 1.32 -11.91 44.98
CA ALA A 808 2.36 -11.30 45.81
C ALA A 808 2.04 -11.23 47.32
N SER A 809 0.97 -11.90 47.79
CA SER A 809 0.60 -11.91 49.21
C SER A 809 -0.04 -13.23 49.66
N GLY A 810 0.79 -14.25 49.88
CA GLY A 810 0.40 -15.52 50.50
C GLY A 810 0.10 -15.39 52.00
N LYS A 811 -0.90 -14.60 52.38
CA LYS A 811 -1.49 -14.52 53.73
C LYS A 811 -2.88 -13.89 53.67
N ILE A 812 -3.86 -14.56 54.26
CA ILE A 812 -5.20 -14.01 54.50
C ILE A 812 -5.13 -13.13 55.76
N ASP A 813 -5.66 -11.92 55.70
CA ASP A 813 -5.88 -11.06 56.88
C ASP A 813 -7.27 -10.43 56.78
N GLN A 814 -8.15 -10.73 57.75
CA GLN A 814 -9.58 -10.38 57.70
C GLN A 814 -9.88 -9.08 58.46
N SER A 815 -9.40 -7.93 57.96
CA SER A 815 -9.50 -6.68 58.74
C SER A 815 -9.57 -5.35 57.95
N SER A 816 -10.40 -5.22 56.90
CA SER A 816 -10.75 -3.88 56.32
C SER A 816 -11.96 -3.84 55.36
N LEU A 817 -13.12 -4.39 55.74
CA LEU A 817 -14.35 -4.31 54.94
C LEU A 817 -15.21 -3.05 55.24
N SER A 818 -14.66 -1.85 55.01
CA SER A 818 -15.45 -0.60 55.01
C SER A 818 -14.79 0.56 54.24
N SER A 819 -15.64 1.38 53.58
CA SER A 819 -15.28 2.55 52.74
C SER A 819 -14.46 2.21 51.46
N ASN A 820 -14.79 2.68 50.25
CA ASN A 820 -15.63 3.81 49.85
C ASN A 820 -16.52 3.51 48.62
N LYS A 821 -17.70 4.15 48.56
CA LYS A 821 -18.40 4.44 47.31
C LYS A 821 -18.08 5.86 46.87
N ARG A 822 -17.59 6.05 45.65
CA ARG A 822 -17.89 7.23 44.79
C ARG A 822 -17.43 6.97 43.36
#